data_AF-A0A7W0RLQ7-F1
#
_entry.id   AF-A0A7W0RLQ7-F1
#
_cell.length_a   1.000
_cell.length_b   1.000
_cell.length_c   1.000
_cell.angle_alpha   90.00
_cell.angle_beta   90.00
_cell.angle_gamma   90.00
#
_symmetry.space_group_name_H-M   'P 1'
#
loop_
_entity.id
_entity.type
_entity.pdbx_description
1 polymer ?
#
loop_
_entity_poly.entity_id
_entity_poly.type
_entity_poly.pdbx_seq_one_letter_code
_entity_poly.pdbx_strand_id
1 'polypeptide(L)'
;MATTTIPAADERDRTENALEFRRQRRGGLRSILAPLASLRLTVVLFAMGVFIVLVGTLAQAEMGIETVVNEFFRVRPWGPTLGFAWIPLQVFFPAAFFQPQPQVSGGFWFPGGWLIGLFMFANLLSAHAVRFTTQVRGLRLIAGFAVIALGIGVTAAVVASGSGAAGLQATPVVSWLVLWRLFQVHIGLAAAINLGAAVWLALRKGGDRRFAWIAFALAPITVGLAAWALLTPVVGESSMRILWQLIKGSMAGFVLLAGCWIVFRKRAGIVVLHSGVGLLMISELLVGLLAVETRMGLAEGDTKSWADDIRSVELAIVDPSNPEHDVLTRIPASKLKPGTTISHESLPFDVRIDEFFKNADLVGPSAIAKNAATTGSGTAFIAQGKPEVAGASTGGEVDQPAVYATVTSKGGEPLGSYLLSSELAANDYVEGVKVGDVEWQMGLRFVRDYKPYEITLIDVRKDDYVGTDTPRNYSSDIKLVSTELGAEFERHLWMNNPLRFNGETIYQSGYHRDQQGREYTTLQIVRNTGWMLPYVSCMLVWWGMFFQFGVTLLRFVGRRAEAAVVARRTGSAESFEEADGFEAGRLGRALGWAIPLVTVLIFAGYLAGKFMPPRPTPGEPNLAAFGKLPIASHGRVKPIDTLARDALKALSNNRQEFKTGVIERKIGPWEFPEKEPAIRWLLEFIASPKEGADRRVVRIDNDELLSMIELPVDRKDHTYSVAEVAKALPALRARMDQIRSKSARKEALNAADRAAVELQDKFEIIDRLLTAFQPNFDVIRGGVPAIEAYKQDYHFFKNGGVRETQDGEKIDVPSRNPPLAVFYEDTIFNQEEPALQWETLGHAQLIEGLRQFAASQNDSSHEVAAPVAAWTEILDAWEKDDAASFNAAVKRYENSLKADPPTNYDAGKVAFEAYFNHAAPFYYLMIPYVAAALLAACSWLGLTRPLNRAAFWLICLTFALHTLALIGRIYISGRPPVTNLYSSAIFIGWAAVAFGIALECVFRLGFGNVMAGVIGFGTLLIAHNLSGDGSDTFSVLQAVLDTQFWLATHVVTVTLGYAATYVSGFLGVLYIVLGLATPKLGEMIGQGNRRQSVGQALIRMIYGVLCFAIFFSFVGTVLGGLWADDSWGRFWGWDPKENGALIIVLWNALVLHARWGGLVKDRGLAVLAVAGNIAVSWSWFGTNQLGVGLHAYGEFQGTVIAALVTFVSIQLAIVAAGCLPKAWWMSNRAKAHAA
;
A
#
# COMPACT_ATOMS: atom_id res chain seq x y z
N MET A 1 12.97 -39.94 -7.60
CA MET A 1 12.43 -40.61 -6.41
C MET A 1 12.34 -39.64 -5.23
N ALA A 2 11.20 -38.95 -5.07
CA ALA A 2 10.65 -38.54 -3.77
C ALA A 2 9.15 -38.80 -3.81
N THR A 3 8.86 -40.07 -4.03
CA THR A 3 7.63 -40.76 -3.68
C THR A 3 7.98 -41.57 -2.45
N THR A 4 7.41 -41.22 -1.30
CA THR A 4 6.98 -42.08 -0.17
C THR A 4 6.71 -41.15 1.02
N THR A 5 5.45 -40.78 1.21
CA THR A 5 4.55 -41.39 2.21
C THR A 5 4.90 -41.03 3.66
N ILE A 6 3.83 -40.81 4.42
CA ILE A 6 3.68 -41.26 5.81
C ILE A 6 4.52 -42.55 6.03
N PRO A 7 5.15 -42.77 7.20
CA PRO A 7 6.06 -43.89 7.42
C PRO A 7 5.53 -45.19 6.83
N ALA A 8 6.39 -45.91 6.11
CA ALA A 8 6.13 -47.23 5.52
C ALA A 8 6.00 -48.36 6.58
N ALA A 9 5.47 -48.05 7.76
CA ALA A 9 4.97 -49.05 8.69
C ALA A 9 3.52 -49.47 8.35
N ASP A 10 2.84 -48.76 7.44
CA ASP A 10 1.40 -48.88 7.23
C ASP A 10 1.00 -49.21 5.78
N GLU A 11 1.77 -50.01 5.03
CA GLU A 11 1.25 -50.54 3.75
C GLU A 11 0.28 -51.72 3.94
N ARG A 12 0.50 -52.54 4.99
CA ARG A 12 -0.57 -53.41 5.51
C ARG A 12 -1.74 -52.57 6.00
N ASP A 13 -1.45 -51.54 6.78
CA ASP A 13 -2.47 -50.65 7.35
C ASP A 13 -3.17 -49.78 6.29
N ARG A 14 -2.61 -49.46 5.12
CA ARG A 14 -3.32 -48.74 4.05
C ARG A 14 -4.26 -49.65 3.27
N THR A 15 -3.91 -50.92 3.16
CA THR A 15 -4.71 -51.92 2.46
C THR A 15 -5.78 -52.46 3.40
N GLU A 16 -5.44 -52.70 4.67
CA GLU A 16 -6.36 -52.95 5.79
C GLU A 16 -7.23 -51.74 6.06
N ASN A 17 -6.72 -50.51 6.19
CA ASN A 17 -7.57 -49.31 6.32
C ASN A 17 -8.40 -49.08 5.05
N ALA A 18 -7.96 -49.40 3.82
CA ALA A 18 -8.82 -49.27 2.64
C ALA A 18 -9.92 -50.35 2.58
N LEU A 19 -9.63 -51.56 3.07
CA LEU A 19 -10.59 -52.66 3.21
C LEU A 19 -11.53 -52.45 4.41
N GLU A 20 -11.05 -51.86 5.49
CA GLU A 20 -11.78 -51.48 6.71
C GLU A 20 -12.60 -50.20 6.47
N PHE A 21 -12.12 -49.25 5.66
CA PHE A 21 -12.86 -48.08 5.17
C PHE A 21 -13.93 -48.47 4.14
N ARG A 22 -13.72 -49.55 3.38
CA ARG A 22 -14.78 -50.17 2.57
C ARG A 22 -15.76 -50.99 3.41
N ARG A 23 -15.35 -51.60 4.52
CA ARG A 23 -16.23 -52.32 5.47
C ARG A 23 -17.05 -51.39 6.38
N GLN A 24 -16.50 -50.24 6.80
CA GLN A 24 -17.16 -49.22 7.64
C GLN A 24 -18.09 -48.27 6.86
N ARG A 25 -18.20 -48.43 5.53
CA ARG A 25 -19.18 -47.70 4.70
C ARG A 25 -20.64 -48.07 4.99
N ARG A 26 -20.91 -48.98 5.93
CA ARG A 26 -22.25 -49.40 6.36
C ARG A 26 -22.67 -48.64 7.62
N GLY A 27 -23.34 -47.49 7.41
CA GLY A 27 -24.21 -46.79 8.38
C GLY A 27 -23.55 -45.76 9.32
N GLY A 28 -24.02 -44.51 9.29
CA GLY A 28 -23.77 -43.50 10.34
C GLY A 28 -23.35 -42.09 9.87
N LEU A 29 -23.20 -41.15 10.82
CA LEU A 29 -22.84 -39.73 10.62
C LEU A 29 -21.59 -39.51 9.72
N ARG A 30 -20.64 -40.45 9.73
CA ARG A 30 -19.43 -40.39 8.89
C ARG A 30 -19.72 -40.49 7.38
N SER A 31 -20.77 -41.17 6.94
CA SER A 31 -21.10 -41.25 5.51
C SER A 31 -21.66 -39.93 4.97
N ILE A 32 -22.32 -39.15 5.83
CA ILE A 32 -22.85 -37.81 5.53
C ILE A 32 -21.73 -36.76 5.52
N LEU A 33 -20.80 -36.83 6.49
CA LEU A 33 -19.70 -35.87 6.60
C LEU A 33 -18.57 -36.11 5.58
N ALA A 34 -18.40 -37.34 5.08
CA ALA A 34 -17.27 -37.67 4.20
C ALA A 34 -17.24 -36.86 2.87
N PRO A 35 -18.37 -36.65 2.15
CA PRO A 35 -18.41 -35.75 0.99
C PRO A 35 -18.06 -34.30 1.35
N LEU A 36 -18.61 -33.80 2.46
CA LEU A 36 -18.33 -32.45 2.96
C LEU A 36 -16.86 -32.29 3.40
N ALA A 37 -16.21 -33.36 3.87
CA ALA A 37 -14.80 -33.38 4.26
C ALA A 37 -13.81 -33.46 3.07
N SER A 38 -14.26 -33.25 1.83
CA SER A 38 -13.45 -33.38 0.62
C SER A 38 -12.47 -32.22 0.45
N LEU A 39 -11.19 -32.52 0.21
CA LEU A 39 -10.19 -31.52 -0.19
C LEU A 39 -10.47 -30.95 -1.59
N ARG A 40 -11.17 -31.68 -2.45
CA ARG A 40 -11.59 -31.16 -3.75
C ARG A 40 -12.60 -30.03 -3.56
N LEU A 41 -13.55 -30.21 -2.63
CA LEU A 41 -14.50 -29.18 -2.27
C LEU A 41 -13.77 -27.95 -1.70
N THR A 42 -12.80 -28.13 -0.80
CA THR A 42 -11.97 -27.04 -0.27
C THR A 42 -11.31 -26.22 -1.39
N VAL A 43 -10.68 -26.87 -2.37
CA VAL A 43 -10.01 -26.20 -3.49
C VAL A 43 -10.99 -25.43 -4.37
N VAL A 44 -12.18 -26.00 -4.63
CA VAL A 44 -13.23 -25.33 -5.39
C VAL A 44 -13.74 -24.10 -4.63
N LEU A 45 -14.01 -24.22 -3.33
CA LEU A 45 -14.47 -23.11 -2.51
C LEU A 45 -13.44 -21.98 -2.42
N PHE A 46 -12.14 -22.30 -2.32
CA PHE A 46 -11.09 -21.28 -2.41
C PHE A 46 -11.05 -20.61 -3.78
N ALA A 47 -11.22 -21.35 -4.88
CA ALA A 47 -11.25 -20.77 -6.23
C ALA A 47 -12.45 -19.83 -6.40
N MET A 48 -13.61 -20.24 -5.90
CA MET A 48 -14.82 -19.40 -5.88
C MET A 48 -14.63 -18.16 -5.00
N GLY A 49 -13.98 -18.30 -3.84
CA GLY A 49 -13.61 -17.20 -2.96
C GLY A 49 -12.70 -16.19 -3.64
N VAL A 50 -11.63 -16.63 -4.30
CA VAL A 50 -10.75 -15.76 -5.10
C VAL A 50 -11.54 -15.02 -6.18
N PHE A 51 -12.44 -15.72 -6.88
CA PHE A 51 -13.23 -15.14 -7.94
C PHE A 51 -14.21 -14.06 -7.44
N ILE A 52 -15.01 -14.36 -6.42
CA ILE A 52 -15.99 -13.39 -5.90
C ILE A 52 -15.32 -12.18 -5.26
N VAL A 53 -14.15 -12.37 -4.62
CA VAL A 53 -13.37 -11.24 -4.07
C VAL A 53 -12.83 -10.36 -5.19
N LEU A 54 -12.33 -10.95 -6.29
CA LEU A 54 -11.91 -10.19 -7.47
C LEU A 54 -13.07 -9.40 -8.09
N VAL A 55 -14.23 -10.03 -8.27
CA VAL A 55 -15.43 -9.40 -8.82
C VAL A 55 -15.87 -8.22 -7.95
N GLY A 56 -15.98 -8.43 -6.63
CA GLY A 56 -16.34 -7.35 -5.73
C GLY A 56 -15.32 -6.20 -5.75
N THR A 57 -14.02 -6.52 -5.83
CA THR A 57 -12.97 -5.50 -5.93
C THR A 57 -13.08 -4.68 -7.22
N LEU A 58 -13.39 -5.32 -8.35
CA LEU A 58 -13.61 -4.63 -9.62
C LEU A 58 -14.88 -3.76 -9.58
N ALA A 59 -15.95 -4.24 -8.96
CA ALA A 59 -17.21 -3.51 -8.82
C ALA A 59 -17.05 -2.21 -8.01
N GLN A 60 -16.07 -2.16 -7.09
CA GLN A 60 -15.75 -0.95 -6.32
C GLN A 60 -15.23 0.22 -7.16
N ALA A 61 -14.91 0.01 -8.45
CA ALA A 61 -14.60 1.10 -9.37
C ALA A 61 -15.79 2.03 -9.63
N GLU A 62 -17.01 1.49 -9.51
CA GLU A 62 -18.26 2.19 -9.89
C GLU A 62 -19.31 2.16 -8.77
N MET A 63 -19.16 1.28 -7.79
CA MET A 63 -20.13 1.06 -6.72
C MET A 63 -19.50 1.36 -5.35
N GLY A 64 -20.32 1.81 -4.41
CA GLY A 64 -19.95 1.91 -2.99
C GLY A 64 -19.47 0.57 -2.41
N ILE A 65 -18.50 0.58 -1.48
CA ILE A 65 -17.99 -0.62 -0.81
C ILE A 65 -19.14 -1.40 -0.17
N GLU A 66 -20.05 -0.70 0.51
CA GLU A 66 -21.19 -1.34 1.15
C GLU A 66 -22.15 -1.97 0.15
N THR A 67 -22.47 -1.28 -0.94
CA THR A 67 -23.29 -1.82 -2.03
C THR A 67 -22.67 -3.12 -2.54
N VAL A 68 -21.37 -3.11 -2.83
CA VAL A 68 -20.61 -4.31 -3.23
C VAL A 68 -20.68 -5.41 -2.17
N VAL A 69 -20.47 -5.06 -0.90
CA VAL A 69 -20.48 -6.02 0.20
C VAL A 69 -21.85 -6.67 0.33
N ASN A 70 -22.93 -5.91 0.21
CA ASN A 70 -24.29 -6.42 0.32
C ASN A 70 -24.71 -7.24 -0.91
N GLU A 71 -24.31 -6.82 -2.12
CA GLU A 71 -24.69 -7.49 -3.37
C GLU A 71 -23.88 -8.76 -3.67
N PHE A 72 -22.60 -8.80 -3.29
CA PHE A 72 -21.70 -9.92 -3.63
C PHE A 72 -21.29 -10.77 -2.42
N PHE A 73 -21.05 -10.17 -1.25
CA PHE A 73 -20.46 -10.88 -0.10
C PHE A 73 -21.49 -11.29 0.95
N ARG A 74 -22.45 -10.44 1.32
CA ARG A 74 -23.45 -10.66 2.39
C ARG A 74 -24.81 -11.16 1.87
N VAL A 75 -24.81 -11.88 0.76
CA VAL A 75 -26.04 -12.46 0.18
C VAL A 75 -26.54 -13.61 1.05
N ARG A 76 -27.72 -13.43 1.66
CA ARG A 76 -28.29 -14.38 2.63
C ARG A 76 -28.64 -15.72 1.96
N PRO A 77 -28.15 -16.87 2.46
CA PRO A 77 -28.51 -18.20 1.95
C PRO A 77 -30.01 -18.53 2.03
N TRP A 78 -30.73 -17.90 2.97
CA TRP A 78 -32.18 -18.01 3.15
C TRP A 78 -32.96 -16.82 2.56
N GLY A 79 -32.28 -15.95 1.79
CA GLY A 79 -32.90 -14.83 1.09
C GLY A 79 -33.59 -15.24 -0.21
N PRO A 80 -34.18 -14.28 -0.94
CA PRO A 80 -34.93 -14.54 -2.18
C PRO A 80 -34.07 -15.16 -3.29
N THR A 81 -32.77 -14.88 -3.31
CA THR A 81 -31.82 -15.46 -4.28
C THR A 81 -31.11 -16.72 -3.77
N LEU A 82 -31.51 -17.25 -2.61
CA LEU A 82 -30.92 -18.46 -1.99
C LEU A 82 -29.39 -18.39 -1.85
N GLY A 83 -28.84 -17.21 -1.59
CA GLY A 83 -27.39 -17.02 -1.44
C GLY A 83 -26.62 -16.81 -2.74
N PHE A 84 -27.28 -16.62 -3.88
CA PHE A 84 -26.63 -16.31 -5.16
C PHE A 84 -26.66 -14.80 -5.45
N ALA A 85 -25.53 -14.28 -5.91
CA ALA A 85 -25.34 -12.93 -6.42
C ALA A 85 -25.46 -12.92 -7.94
N TRP A 86 -26.08 -11.88 -8.49
CA TRP A 86 -26.04 -11.62 -9.94
C TRP A 86 -24.75 -10.85 -10.24
N ILE A 87 -23.91 -11.37 -11.13
CA ILE A 87 -22.67 -10.70 -11.55
C ILE A 87 -22.87 -10.10 -12.94
N PRO A 88 -22.96 -8.76 -13.07
CA PRO A 88 -23.01 -8.10 -14.36
C PRO A 88 -21.70 -8.29 -15.12
N LEU A 89 -21.76 -8.49 -16.45
CA LEU A 89 -20.56 -8.57 -17.28
C LEU A 89 -19.80 -7.24 -17.32
N GLN A 90 -20.48 -6.10 -17.10
CA GLN A 90 -19.90 -4.77 -17.04
C GLN A 90 -18.76 -4.64 -16.01
N VAL A 91 -18.84 -5.37 -14.89
CA VAL A 91 -17.86 -5.32 -13.80
C VAL A 91 -16.43 -5.69 -14.27
N PHE A 92 -16.29 -6.48 -15.34
CA PHE A 92 -14.97 -6.86 -15.87
C PHE A 92 -14.35 -5.78 -16.77
N PHE A 93 -15.08 -4.70 -17.03
CA PHE A 93 -14.66 -3.59 -17.89
C PHE A 93 -14.75 -2.24 -17.13
N PRO A 94 -14.09 -2.10 -15.97
CA PRO A 94 -14.15 -0.84 -15.22
C PRO A 94 -13.57 0.34 -16.01
N ALA A 95 -14.17 1.51 -15.87
CA ALA A 95 -13.74 2.74 -16.56
C ALA A 95 -12.26 3.10 -16.31
N ALA A 96 -11.72 2.69 -15.15
CA ALA A 96 -10.31 2.87 -14.80
C ALA A 96 -9.33 2.15 -15.75
N PHE A 97 -9.74 1.00 -16.32
CA PHE A 97 -8.89 0.19 -17.22
C PHE A 97 -9.25 0.34 -18.69
N PHE A 98 -10.48 0.76 -19.00
CA PHE A 98 -10.99 0.85 -20.36
C PHE A 98 -11.58 2.23 -20.62
N GLN A 99 -10.93 3.00 -21.50
CA GLN A 99 -11.40 4.33 -21.91
C GLN A 99 -11.36 4.46 -23.44
N PRO A 100 -12.50 4.62 -24.14
CA PRO A 100 -13.86 4.63 -23.59
C PRO A 100 -14.27 3.29 -22.96
N GLN A 101 -15.11 3.34 -21.94
CA GLN A 101 -15.59 2.15 -21.26
C GLN A 101 -16.56 1.36 -22.18
N PRO A 102 -16.30 0.08 -22.46
CA PRO A 102 -17.23 -0.77 -23.20
C PRO A 102 -18.54 -0.92 -22.43
N GLN A 103 -19.67 -0.79 -23.12
CA GLN A 103 -20.98 -1.08 -22.56
C GLN A 103 -21.35 -2.53 -22.86
N VAL A 104 -21.36 -3.37 -21.82
CA VAL A 104 -21.58 -4.82 -21.92
C VAL A 104 -22.81 -5.20 -21.10
N SER A 105 -23.89 -5.56 -21.80
CA SER A 105 -25.13 -6.02 -21.17
C SER A 105 -25.07 -7.49 -20.76
N GLY A 106 -25.84 -7.86 -19.73
CA GLY A 106 -26.01 -9.24 -19.26
C GLY A 106 -25.16 -9.57 -18.03
N GLY A 107 -25.22 -10.83 -17.61
CA GLY A 107 -24.58 -11.30 -16.38
C GLY A 107 -24.87 -12.77 -16.14
N PHE A 108 -24.40 -13.29 -15.00
CA PHE A 108 -24.67 -14.65 -14.58
C PHE A 108 -24.78 -14.75 -13.05
N TRP A 109 -25.53 -15.75 -12.59
CA TRP A 109 -25.65 -16.04 -11.16
C TRP A 109 -24.43 -16.79 -10.63
N PHE A 110 -23.93 -16.37 -9.48
CA PHE A 110 -22.80 -16.98 -8.81
C PHE A 110 -23.02 -17.05 -7.30
N PRO A 111 -22.53 -18.09 -6.58
CA PRO A 111 -22.65 -18.15 -5.13
C PRO A 111 -22.02 -16.93 -4.44
N GLY A 112 -22.79 -16.24 -3.60
CA GLY A 112 -22.31 -15.09 -2.83
C GLY A 112 -21.36 -15.49 -1.69
N GLY A 113 -20.70 -14.50 -1.10
CA GLY A 113 -19.67 -14.69 -0.07
C GLY A 113 -20.13 -15.51 1.14
N TRP A 114 -21.29 -15.21 1.71
CA TRP A 114 -21.85 -15.94 2.86
C TRP A 114 -22.15 -17.40 2.54
N LEU A 115 -22.64 -17.70 1.33
CA LEU A 115 -22.89 -19.09 0.90
C LEU A 115 -21.58 -19.86 0.77
N ILE A 116 -20.57 -19.27 0.13
CA ILE A 116 -19.23 -19.86 0.02
C ILE A 116 -18.62 -20.07 1.41
N GLY A 117 -18.70 -19.06 2.27
CA GLY A 117 -18.21 -19.10 3.65
C GLY A 117 -18.88 -20.19 4.49
N LEU A 118 -20.21 -20.34 4.37
CA LEU A 118 -20.96 -21.41 5.04
C LEU A 118 -20.48 -22.80 4.62
N PHE A 119 -20.34 -23.04 3.31
CA PHE A 119 -19.83 -24.32 2.80
C PHE A 119 -18.38 -24.56 3.19
N MET A 120 -17.56 -23.50 3.25
CA MET A 120 -16.17 -23.60 3.69
C MET A 120 -16.08 -23.94 5.18
N PHE A 121 -16.95 -23.37 6.02
CA PHE A 121 -17.02 -23.70 7.44
C PHE A 121 -17.50 -25.14 7.67
N ALA A 122 -18.55 -25.56 6.96
CA ALA A 122 -19.04 -26.94 7.00
C ALA A 122 -17.98 -27.94 6.52
N ASN A 123 -17.23 -27.59 5.46
CA ASN A 123 -16.11 -28.38 4.94
C ASN A 123 -14.99 -28.51 5.98
N LEU A 124 -14.61 -27.42 6.63
CA LEU A 124 -13.61 -27.37 7.69
C LEU A 124 -13.98 -28.29 8.86
N LEU A 125 -15.19 -28.13 9.42
CA LEU A 125 -15.67 -28.97 10.53
C LEU A 125 -15.74 -30.45 10.15
N SER A 126 -16.26 -30.76 8.97
CA SER A 126 -16.35 -32.14 8.47
C SER A 126 -14.97 -32.75 8.27
N ALA A 127 -14.00 -31.99 7.74
CA ALA A 127 -12.63 -32.43 7.57
C ALA A 127 -11.97 -32.76 8.92
N HIS A 128 -12.20 -31.94 9.95
CA HIS A 128 -11.73 -32.18 11.30
C HIS A 128 -12.35 -33.43 11.94
N ALA A 129 -13.67 -33.61 11.79
CA ALA A 129 -14.37 -34.78 12.32
C ALA A 129 -13.95 -36.10 11.66
N VAL A 130 -13.59 -36.09 10.37
CA VAL A 130 -13.30 -37.30 9.60
C VAL A 130 -11.81 -37.64 9.54
N ARG A 131 -10.92 -36.65 9.37
CA ARG A 131 -9.49 -36.89 9.03
C ARG A 131 -8.54 -36.81 10.22
N PHE A 132 -8.93 -36.15 11.30
CA PHE A 132 -8.07 -35.88 12.44
C PHE A 132 -8.44 -36.78 13.62
N THR A 133 -7.97 -38.02 13.55
CA THR A 133 -8.11 -38.99 14.64
C THR A 133 -7.07 -38.74 15.74
N THR A 134 -7.43 -39.07 16.98
CA THR A 134 -6.56 -38.99 18.15
C THR A 134 -5.40 -39.99 18.01
N GLN A 135 -4.18 -39.59 18.35
CA GLN A 135 -2.98 -40.44 18.21
C GLN A 135 -2.56 -41.13 19.51
N VAL A 136 -3.35 -40.96 20.57
CA VAL A 136 -3.03 -41.38 21.94
C VAL A 136 -4.26 -41.99 22.59
N ARG A 137 -4.07 -42.94 23.51
CA ARG A 137 -5.13 -43.64 24.27
C ARG A 137 -4.88 -43.55 25.78
N GLY A 138 -5.87 -43.93 26.59
CA GLY A 138 -5.76 -44.02 28.05
C GLY A 138 -5.67 -42.66 28.75
N LEU A 139 -5.02 -42.61 29.92
CA LEU A 139 -4.95 -41.42 30.78
C LEU A 139 -4.39 -40.18 30.07
N ARG A 140 -3.44 -40.38 29.15
CA ARG A 140 -2.84 -39.29 28.37
C ARG A 140 -3.84 -38.63 27.41
N LEU A 141 -4.82 -39.38 26.90
CA LEU A 141 -5.89 -38.83 26.07
C LEU A 141 -6.81 -37.93 26.90
N ILE A 142 -7.19 -38.39 28.10
CA ILE A 142 -8.03 -37.63 29.04
C ILE A 142 -7.31 -36.35 29.45
N ALA A 143 -6.04 -36.45 29.85
CA ALA A 143 -5.21 -35.29 30.19
C ALA A 143 -5.09 -34.31 29.00
N GLY A 144 -4.89 -34.82 27.78
CA GLY A 144 -4.85 -33.99 26.59
C GLY A 144 -6.14 -33.22 26.34
N PHE A 145 -7.30 -33.88 26.43
CA PHE A 145 -8.60 -33.21 26.30
C PHE A 145 -8.90 -32.24 27.45
N ALA A 146 -8.49 -32.55 28.68
CA ALA A 146 -8.60 -31.63 29.81
C ALA A 146 -7.80 -30.34 29.56
N VAL A 147 -6.57 -30.44 29.03
CA VAL A 147 -5.77 -29.26 28.65
C VAL A 147 -6.40 -28.51 27.47
N ILE A 148 -7.01 -29.21 26.50
CA ILE A 148 -7.76 -28.54 25.42
C ILE A 148 -8.98 -27.79 25.98
N ALA A 149 -9.75 -28.41 26.89
CA ALA A 149 -10.90 -27.77 27.53
C ALA A 149 -10.47 -26.53 28.34
N LEU A 150 -9.36 -26.62 29.07
CA LEU A 150 -8.74 -25.47 29.73
C LEU A 150 -8.36 -24.38 28.70
N GLY A 151 -7.75 -24.75 27.58
CA GLY A 151 -7.40 -23.83 26.50
C GLY A 151 -8.62 -23.13 25.88
N ILE A 152 -9.75 -23.84 25.73
CA ILE A 152 -11.03 -23.24 25.30
C ILE A 152 -11.56 -22.28 26.37
N GLY A 153 -11.48 -22.64 27.66
CA GLY A 153 -11.87 -21.76 28.76
C GLY A 153 -11.02 -20.48 28.80
N VAL A 154 -9.70 -20.59 28.65
CA VAL A 154 -8.78 -19.44 28.55
C VAL A 154 -9.12 -18.59 27.32
N THR A 155 -9.41 -19.21 26.18
CA THR A 155 -9.84 -18.52 24.95
C THR A 155 -11.10 -17.70 25.21
N ALA A 156 -12.13 -18.30 25.81
CA ALA A 156 -13.38 -17.62 26.15
C ALA A 156 -13.16 -16.47 27.15
N ALA A 157 -12.32 -16.67 28.18
CA ALA A 157 -11.99 -15.63 29.15
C ALA A 157 -11.25 -14.44 28.50
N VAL A 158 -10.30 -14.71 27.60
CA VAL A 158 -9.59 -13.65 26.86
C VAL A 158 -10.55 -12.88 25.95
N VAL A 159 -11.44 -13.55 25.24
CA VAL A 159 -12.46 -12.89 24.40
C VAL A 159 -13.41 -12.05 25.25
N ALA A 160 -13.89 -12.60 26.37
CA ALA A 160 -14.76 -11.89 27.31
C ALA A 160 -14.08 -10.65 27.91
N SER A 161 -12.75 -10.70 28.14
CA SER A 161 -11.98 -9.55 28.62
C SER A 161 -12.01 -8.34 27.68
N GLY A 162 -12.30 -8.53 26.39
CA GLY A 162 -12.46 -7.43 25.43
C GLY A 162 -13.87 -6.82 25.41
N SER A 163 -14.87 -7.49 25.97
CA SER A 163 -16.29 -7.11 25.84
C SER A 163 -16.84 -6.32 27.04
N GLY A 164 -15.98 -5.88 27.96
CA GLY A 164 -16.39 -5.07 29.10
C GLY A 164 -16.75 -3.64 28.70
N ALA A 165 -17.98 -3.22 28.98
CA ALA A 165 -18.50 -1.86 28.71
C ALA A 165 -18.03 -0.82 29.74
N ALA A 166 -17.57 -1.25 30.92
CA ALA A 166 -17.19 -0.35 32.00
C ALA A 166 -15.76 0.20 31.80
N GLY A 167 -15.66 1.45 31.33
CA GLY A 167 -14.60 2.40 31.67
C GLY A 167 -13.15 2.11 31.24
N LEU A 168 -12.59 2.99 30.40
CA LEU A 168 -11.16 3.17 30.13
C LEU A 168 -10.34 1.86 29.98
N GLN A 169 -10.48 1.20 28.84
CA GLN A 169 -9.55 0.15 28.37
C GLN A 169 -8.08 0.65 28.23
N ALA A 170 -7.81 1.92 28.52
CA ALA A 170 -6.52 2.57 28.41
C ALA A 170 -5.54 2.28 29.57
N THR A 171 -6.00 1.84 30.74
CA THR A 171 -5.09 1.54 31.87
C THR A 171 -4.75 0.05 31.93
N PRO A 172 -3.55 -0.36 31.49
CA PRO A 172 -3.12 -1.75 31.59
C PRO A 172 -2.86 -2.14 33.04
N VAL A 173 -3.01 -3.43 33.36
CA VAL A 173 -2.63 -4.01 34.66
C VAL A 173 -1.13 -3.81 34.96
N VAL A 174 -0.32 -3.66 33.91
CA VAL A 174 1.12 -3.41 33.95
C VAL A 174 1.41 -2.19 33.09
N SER A 175 2.14 -1.20 33.61
CA SER A 175 2.46 0.00 32.84
C SER A 175 3.17 -0.32 31.52
N TRP A 176 2.92 0.49 30.49
CA TRP A 176 3.52 0.29 29.15
C TRP A 176 5.04 0.26 29.19
N LEU A 177 5.66 1.07 30.05
CA LEU A 177 7.10 1.05 30.27
C LEU A 177 7.60 -0.31 30.78
N VAL A 178 6.93 -0.90 31.78
CA VAL A 178 7.32 -2.22 32.31
C VAL A 178 7.13 -3.30 31.25
N LEU A 179 6.02 -3.26 30.50
CA LEU A 179 5.79 -4.21 29.41
C LEU A 179 6.87 -4.11 28.33
N TRP A 180 7.29 -2.90 27.96
CA TRP A 180 8.39 -2.67 27.01
C TRP A 180 9.73 -3.18 27.54
N ARG A 181 10.05 -2.91 28.81
CA ARG A 181 11.28 -3.44 29.45
C ARG A 181 11.29 -4.96 29.48
N LEU A 182 10.17 -5.60 29.79
CA LEU A 182 10.05 -7.06 29.72
C LEU A 182 10.30 -7.56 28.31
N PHE A 183 9.71 -6.92 27.28
CA PHE A 183 9.96 -7.27 25.89
C PHE A 183 11.45 -7.14 25.51
N GLN A 184 12.11 -6.03 25.86
CA GLN A 184 13.55 -5.83 25.65
C GLN A 184 14.38 -6.94 26.30
N VAL A 185 14.08 -7.30 27.55
CA VAL A 185 14.76 -8.40 28.26
C VAL A 185 14.55 -9.73 27.55
N HIS A 186 13.31 -10.04 27.12
CA HIS A 186 13.02 -11.30 26.44
C HIS A 186 13.74 -11.43 25.09
N ILE A 187 13.76 -10.37 24.27
CA ILE A 187 14.48 -10.37 23.00
C ILE A 187 16.00 -10.42 23.23
N GLY A 188 16.51 -9.67 24.20
CA GLY A 188 17.92 -9.73 24.60
C GLY A 188 18.35 -11.14 25.03
N LEU A 189 17.54 -11.81 25.86
CA LEU A 189 17.76 -13.20 26.25
C LEU A 189 17.71 -14.14 25.06
N ALA A 190 16.72 -13.99 24.18
CA ALA A 190 16.59 -14.83 22.99
C ALA A 190 17.81 -14.69 22.06
N ALA A 191 18.32 -13.47 21.88
CA ALA A 191 19.53 -13.21 21.12
C ALA A 191 20.77 -13.83 21.77
N ALA A 192 20.93 -13.68 23.10
CA ALA A 192 22.03 -14.27 23.85
C ALA A 192 22.00 -15.80 23.81
N ILE A 193 20.82 -16.42 23.99
CA ILE A 193 20.62 -17.87 23.91
C ILE A 193 20.94 -18.37 22.51
N ASN A 194 20.46 -17.70 21.46
CA ASN A 194 20.70 -18.11 20.08
C ASN A 194 22.18 -17.96 19.69
N LEU A 195 22.82 -16.85 20.04
CA LEU A 195 24.24 -16.63 19.81
C LEU A 195 25.09 -17.64 20.60
N GLY A 196 24.77 -17.86 21.88
CA GLY A 196 25.41 -18.88 22.72
C GLY A 196 25.24 -20.28 22.15
N ALA A 197 24.04 -20.63 21.66
CA ALA A 197 23.79 -21.89 20.98
C ALA A 197 24.59 -22.00 19.67
N ALA A 198 24.66 -20.94 18.86
CA ALA A 198 25.44 -20.92 17.62
C ALA A 198 26.93 -21.18 17.90
N VAL A 199 27.51 -20.45 18.86
CA VAL A 199 28.92 -20.60 19.28
C VAL A 199 29.16 -21.99 19.87
N TRP A 200 28.33 -22.43 20.81
CA TRP A 200 28.46 -23.76 21.44
C TRP A 200 28.38 -24.88 20.40
N LEU A 201 27.44 -24.80 19.45
CA LEU A 201 27.31 -25.77 18.36
C LEU A 201 28.46 -25.71 17.35
N ALA A 202 29.08 -24.53 17.14
CA ALA A 202 30.29 -24.39 16.31
C ALA A 202 31.50 -25.06 16.95
N LEU A 203 31.66 -24.89 18.27
CA LEU A 203 32.81 -25.39 19.03
C LEU A 203 32.68 -26.89 19.38
N ARG A 204 31.46 -27.44 19.41
CA ARG A 204 31.22 -28.84 19.77
C ARG A 204 31.75 -29.81 18.70
N LYS A 205 32.87 -30.47 19.00
CA LYS A 205 33.37 -31.61 18.21
C LYS A 205 32.33 -32.74 18.21
N GLY A 206 31.91 -33.16 17.02
CA GLY A 206 30.91 -34.24 16.82
C GLY A 206 29.44 -33.81 16.95
N GLY A 207 29.14 -32.51 17.19
CA GLY A 207 27.79 -31.99 17.20
C GLY A 207 27.13 -32.00 15.82
N ASP A 208 25.80 -32.12 15.78
CA ASP A 208 25.05 -32.03 14.52
C ASP A 208 25.14 -30.59 13.96
N ARG A 209 26.04 -30.40 12.99
CA ARG A 209 26.32 -29.10 12.34
C ARG A 209 25.07 -28.41 11.78
N ARG A 210 23.95 -29.13 11.62
CA ARG A 210 22.63 -28.58 11.23
C ARG A 210 22.18 -27.45 12.14
N PHE A 211 22.18 -27.70 13.45
CA PHE A 211 21.68 -26.73 14.42
C PHE A 211 22.64 -25.55 14.53
N ALA A 212 23.94 -25.78 14.32
CA ALA A 212 24.93 -24.71 14.24
C ALA A 212 24.57 -23.73 13.11
N TRP A 213 24.36 -24.23 11.89
CA TRP A 213 24.02 -23.39 10.73
C TRP A 213 22.71 -22.63 10.90
N ILE A 214 21.68 -23.27 11.47
CA ILE A 214 20.39 -22.60 11.76
C ILE A 214 20.61 -21.49 12.80
N ALA A 215 21.32 -21.79 13.89
CA ALA A 215 21.61 -20.81 14.92
C ALA A 215 22.47 -19.65 14.38
N PHE A 216 23.47 -19.92 13.53
CA PHE A 216 24.25 -18.88 12.85
C PHE A 216 23.45 -18.04 11.87
N ALA A 217 22.49 -18.63 11.15
CA ALA A 217 21.63 -17.88 10.25
C ALA A 217 20.64 -16.98 11.01
N LEU A 218 20.15 -17.46 12.16
CA LEU A 218 19.21 -16.71 13.00
C LEU A 218 19.90 -15.69 13.91
N ALA A 219 21.18 -15.90 14.28
CA ALA A 219 21.87 -15.05 15.25
C ALA A 219 21.93 -13.57 14.82
N PRO A 220 22.31 -13.20 13.57
CA PRO A 220 22.28 -11.80 13.13
C PRO A 220 20.89 -11.18 13.20
N ILE A 221 19.83 -11.96 12.90
CA ILE A 221 18.44 -11.51 12.98
C ILE A 221 18.07 -11.23 14.43
N THR A 222 18.31 -12.19 15.34
CA THR A 222 17.96 -12.02 16.75
C THR A 222 18.80 -10.94 17.44
N VAL A 223 20.08 -10.83 17.10
CA VAL A 223 20.96 -9.77 17.60
C VAL A 223 20.55 -8.41 17.05
N GLY A 224 20.23 -8.32 15.76
CA GLY A 224 19.72 -7.09 15.16
C GLY A 224 18.41 -6.63 15.80
N LEU A 225 17.47 -7.55 16.04
CA LEU A 225 16.23 -7.25 16.76
C LEU A 225 16.48 -6.82 18.20
N ALA A 226 17.43 -7.46 18.90
CA ALA A 226 17.81 -7.05 20.26
C ALA A 226 18.46 -5.67 20.28
N ALA A 227 19.39 -5.40 19.37
CA ALA A 227 20.02 -4.09 19.24
C ALA A 227 18.97 -3.02 18.94
N TRP A 228 18.08 -3.27 17.98
CA TRP A 228 16.96 -2.38 17.69
C TRP A 228 16.09 -2.15 18.92
N ALA A 229 15.64 -3.21 19.59
CA ALA A 229 14.77 -3.09 20.77
C ALA A 229 15.44 -2.31 21.91
N LEU A 230 16.75 -2.49 22.12
CA LEU A 230 17.52 -1.80 23.17
C LEU A 230 17.81 -0.32 22.82
N LEU A 231 17.98 -0.01 21.54
CA LEU A 231 18.25 1.35 21.06
C LEU A 231 16.97 2.16 20.82
N THR A 232 15.83 1.51 20.71
CA THR A 232 14.54 2.18 20.46
C THR A 232 13.92 2.64 21.79
N PRO A 233 13.47 3.90 21.89
CA PRO A 233 12.66 4.35 23.03
C PRO A 233 11.35 3.54 23.13
N VAL A 234 10.58 3.75 24.21
CA VAL A 234 9.30 3.05 24.38
C VAL A 234 8.41 3.32 23.16
N VAL A 235 7.93 2.26 22.53
CA VAL A 235 7.00 2.38 21.39
C VAL A 235 5.67 2.95 21.88
N GLY A 236 5.00 3.76 21.05
CA GLY A 236 3.76 4.46 21.44
C GLY A 236 2.67 3.57 22.04
N GLU A 237 1.78 4.17 22.83
CA GLU A 237 0.77 3.47 23.62
C GLU A 237 -0.15 2.57 22.79
N SER A 238 -0.56 3.04 21.60
CA SER A 238 -1.31 2.26 20.60
C SER A 238 -0.63 0.94 20.26
N SER A 239 0.69 0.96 20.02
CA SER A 239 1.46 -0.23 19.69
C SER A 239 1.58 -1.19 20.88
N MET A 240 1.69 -0.65 22.09
CA MET A 240 1.73 -1.45 23.32
C MET A 240 0.38 -2.09 23.64
N ARG A 241 -0.73 -1.42 23.31
CA ARG A 241 -2.09 -1.96 23.42
C ARG A 241 -2.28 -3.18 22.52
N ILE A 242 -1.90 -3.11 21.25
CA ILE A 242 -1.94 -4.28 20.34
C ILE A 242 -1.06 -5.40 20.89
N LEU A 243 0.19 -5.10 21.30
CA LEU A 243 1.11 -6.11 21.84
C LEU A 243 0.49 -6.85 23.03
N TRP A 244 -0.19 -6.13 23.92
CA TRP A 244 -0.89 -6.71 25.05
C TRP A 244 -2.01 -7.68 24.63
N GLN A 245 -2.81 -7.31 23.62
CA GLN A 245 -3.85 -8.21 23.10
C GLN A 245 -3.23 -9.47 22.47
N LEU A 246 -2.11 -9.34 21.76
CA LEU A 246 -1.40 -10.48 21.17
C LEU A 246 -0.80 -11.41 22.22
N ILE A 247 -0.32 -10.88 23.35
CA ILE A 247 0.13 -11.69 24.49
C ILE A 247 -1.03 -12.51 25.04
N LYS A 248 -2.19 -11.88 25.30
CA LYS A 248 -3.39 -12.60 25.77
C LYS A 248 -3.84 -13.69 24.79
N GLY A 249 -3.89 -13.37 23.49
CA GLY A 249 -4.22 -14.35 22.45
C GLY A 249 -3.18 -15.48 22.35
N SER A 250 -1.90 -15.17 22.55
CA SER A 250 -0.82 -16.17 22.55
C SER A 250 -0.91 -17.12 23.72
N MET A 251 -1.31 -16.66 24.91
CA MET A 251 -1.57 -17.54 26.06
C MET A 251 -2.61 -18.61 25.73
N ALA A 252 -3.73 -18.21 25.13
CA ALA A 252 -4.75 -19.15 24.64
C ALA A 252 -4.19 -20.13 23.61
N GLY A 253 -3.41 -19.61 22.64
CA GLY A 253 -2.74 -20.41 21.61
C GLY A 253 -1.77 -21.45 22.16
N PHE A 254 -0.96 -21.10 23.15
CA PHE A 254 -0.01 -22.02 23.77
C PHE A 254 -0.69 -23.16 24.51
N VAL A 255 -1.71 -22.87 25.32
CA VAL A 255 -2.43 -23.89 26.08
C VAL A 255 -3.14 -24.86 25.13
N LEU A 256 -3.81 -24.33 24.10
CA LEU A 256 -4.44 -25.15 23.06
C LEU A 256 -3.43 -25.97 22.26
N LEU A 257 -2.28 -25.39 21.90
CA LEU A 257 -1.22 -26.11 21.20
C LEU A 257 -0.61 -27.21 22.07
N ALA A 258 -0.41 -26.99 23.36
CA ALA A 258 0.06 -28.01 24.29
C ALA A 258 -0.92 -29.18 24.38
N GLY A 259 -2.21 -28.90 24.58
CA GLY A 259 -3.26 -29.93 24.60
C GLY A 259 -3.36 -30.68 23.27
N CYS A 260 -3.36 -29.96 22.15
CA CYS A 260 -3.36 -30.55 20.82
C CYS A 260 -2.09 -31.35 20.54
N TRP A 261 -0.94 -30.97 21.09
CA TRP A 261 0.31 -31.73 20.95
C TRP A 261 0.26 -33.04 21.74
N ILE A 262 -0.36 -33.04 22.92
CA ILE A 262 -0.61 -34.26 23.69
C ILE A 262 -1.51 -35.24 22.91
N VAL A 263 -2.58 -34.74 22.27
CA VAL A 263 -3.60 -35.57 21.59
C VAL A 263 -3.21 -35.95 20.15
N PHE A 264 -2.73 -34.99 19.36
CA PHE A 264 -2.54 -35.10 17.90
C PHE A 264 -1.05 -35.07 17.47
N ARG A 265 -0.11 -34.88 18.40
CA ARG A 265 1.35 -34.91 18.17
C ARG A 265 1.78 -34.03 16.99
N LYS A 266 2.31 -34.64 15.92
CA LYS A 266 2.86 -33.97 14.74
C LYS A 266 1.81 -33.18 13.94
N ARG A 267 0.51 -33.37 14.21
CA ARG A 267 -0.60 -32.67 13.57
C ARG A 267 -1.17 -31.54 14.42
N ALA A 268 -0.65 -31.31 15.62
CA ALA A 268 -1.17 -30.31 16.55
C ALA A 268 -1.25 -28.90 15.93
N GLY A 269 -0.19 -28.47 15.25
CA GLY A 269 -0.17 -27.16 14.60
C GLY A 269 -1.27 -27.01 13.53
N ILE A 270 -1.52 -28.06 12.73
CA ILE A 270 -2.61 -28.05 11.74
C ILE A 270 -3.97 -27.93 12.43
N VAL A 271 -4.16 -28.61 13.57
CA VAL A 271 -5.44 -28.54 14.30
C VAL A 271 -5.68 -27.14 14.86
N VAL A 272 -4.70 -26.59 15.59
CA VAL A 272 -4.83 -25.23 16.15
C VAL A 272 -4.98 -24.17 15.06
N LEU A 273 -4.24 -24.32 13.95
CA LEU A 273 -4.34 -23.43 12.79
C LEU A 273 -5.78 -23.38 12.25
N HIS A 274 -6.36 -24.54 11.94
CA HIS A 274 -7.70 -24.59 11.36
C HIS A 274 -8.78 -24.22 12.37
N SER A 275 -8.60 -24.52 13.66
CA SER A 275 -9.50 -24.01 14.72
C SER A 275 -9.47 -22.48 14.79
N GLY A 276 -8.30 -21.87 14.65
CA GLY A 276 -8.15 -20.42 14.55
C GLY A 276 -8.86 -19.84 13.33
N VAL A 277 -8.71 -20.45 12.15
CA VAL A 277 -9.45 -20.04 10.94
C VAL A 277 -10.96 -20.17 11.15
N GLY A 278 -11.44 -21.26 11.77
CA GLY A 278 -12.85 -21.43 12.08
C GLY A 278 -13.39 -20.36 13.02
N LEU A 279 -12.62 -19.99 14.05
CA LEU A 279 -12.99 -18.90 14.96
C LEU A 279 -12.99 -17.54 14.25
N LEU A 280 -12.05 -17.30 13.32
CA LEU A 280 -12.02 -16.09 12.49
C LEU A 280 -13.25 -15.98 11.59
N MET A 281 -13.71 -17.09 11.01
CA MET A 281 -14.93 -17.11 10.19
C MET A 281 -16.19 -16.81 11.01
N ILE A 282 -16.27 -17.32 12.24
CA ILE A 282 -17.35 -16.97 13.18
C ILE A 282 -17.28 -15.50 13.55
N SER A 283 -16.08 -14.98 13.78
CA SER A 283 -15.85 -13.58 14.09
C SER A 283 -16.38 -12.66 12.98
N GLU A 284 -16.05 -12.94 11.71
CA GLU A 284 -16.52 -12.11 10.59
C GLU A 284 -18.05 -12.13 10.47
N LEU A 285 -18.69 -13.28 10.74
CA LEU A 285 -20.15 -13.35 10.76
C LEU A 285 -20.74 -12.47 11.89
N LEU A 286 -20.14 -12.50 13.08
CA LEU A 286 -20.60 -11.66 14.20
C LEU A 286 -20.39 -10.17 13.93
N VAL A 287 -19.22 -9.78 13.43
CA VAL A 287 -18.90 -8.40 13.03
C VAL A 287 -19.90 -7.92 11.97
N GLY A 288 -20.12 -8.72 10.93
CA GLY A 288 -21.07 -8.36 9.87
C GLY A 288 -22.54 -8.27 10.31
N LEU A 289 -22.90 -8.79 11.49
CA LEU A 289 -24.25 -8.74 12.05
C LEU A 289 -24.41 -7.68 13.17
N LEU A 290 -23.33 -7.34 13.88
CA LEU A 290 -23.40 -6.57 15.12
C LEU A 290 -22.55 -5.29 15.13
N ALA A 291 -21.62 -5.12 14.19
CA ALA A 291 -20.81 -3.91 14.13
C ALA A 291 -21.64 -2.72 13.61
N VAL A 292 -21.46 -1.56 14.25
CA VAL A 292 -22.11 -0.30 13.89
C VAL A 292 -21.03 0.77 13.74
N GLU A 293 -21.10 1.55 12.67
CA GLU A 293 -20.17 2.64 12.38
C GLU A 293 -20.96 3.90 12.06
N THR A 294 -20.71 4.97 12.81
CA THR A 294 -21.37 6.27 12.66
C THR A 294 -20.35 7.41 12.63
N ARG A 295 -20.77 8.60 12.19
CA ARG A 295 -19.94 9.82 12.12
C ARG A 295 -20.59 10.95 12.90
N MET A 296 -19.77 11.77 13.55
CA MET A 296 -20.19 12.98 14.26
C MET A 296 -19.34 14.15 13.76
N GLY A 297 -19.94 15.07 13.01
CA GLY A 297 -19.29 16.32 12.62
C GLY A 297 -19.53 17.42 13.65
N LEU A 298 -18.48 18.12 14.08
CA LEU A 298 -18.54 19.20 15.07
C LEU A 298 -17.73 20.40 14.57
N ALA A 299 -18.31 21.60 14.63
CA ALA A 299 -17.55 22.85 14.56
C ALA A 299 -16.94 23.17 15.92
N GLU A 300 -15.90 24.00 15.96
CA GLU A 300 -15.37 24.50 17.23
C GLU A 300 -16.46 25.19 18.05
N GLY A 301 -16.57 24.80 19.32
CA GLY A 301 -17.62 25.22 20.26
C GLY A 301 -18.92 24.43 20.20
N ASP A 302 -19.16 23.63 19.15
CA ASP A 302 -20.37 22.81 19.04
C ASP A 302 -20.37 21.68 20.08
N THR A 303 -21.56 21.31 20.54
CA THR A 303 -21.81 20.15 21.39
C THR A 303 -22.86 19.24 20.77
N LYS A 304 -22.58 17.93 20.66
CA LYS A 304 -23.54 16.93 20.14
C LYS A 304 -23.63 15.70 21.04
N SER A 305 -24.83 15.11 21.04
CA SER A 305 -25.17 13.88 21.77
C SER A 305 -25.63 12.74 20.85
N TRP A 306 -25.40 12.86 19.54
CA TRP A 306 -25.72 11.84 18.55
C TRP A 306 -24.66 11.76 17.44
N ALA A 307 -24.61 10.63 16.76
CA ALA A 307 -23.81 10.43 15.56
C ALA A 307 -24.69 9.89 14.41
N ASP A 308 -24.35 10.21 13.18
CA ASP A 308 -25.09 9.84 11.98
C ASP A 308 -24.54 8.56 11.36
N ASP A 309 -25.42 7.60 11.06
CA ASP A 309 -25.13 6.49 10.16
C ASP A 309 -25.28 6.97 8.72
N ILE A 310 -24.17 7.44 8.14
CA ILE A 310 -24.07 7.96 6.77
C ILE A 310 -24.46 6.95 5.67
N ARG A 311 -24.66 5.69 6.03
CA ARG A 311 -25.03 4.60 5.12
C ARG A 311 -26.53 4.39 5.04
N SER A 312 -27.25 4.88 6.05
CA SER A 312 -28.67 4.66 6.21
C SER A 312 -29.41 5.99 6.22
N VAL A 313 -30.41 6.12 5.35
CA VAL A 313 -31.20 7.34 5.21
C VAL A 313 -32.61 7.08 5.74
N GLU A 314 -33.16 8.09 6.41
CA GLU A 314 -34.52 8.10 6.90
C GLU A 314 -35.23 9.41 6.55
N LEU A 315 -36.53 9.30 6.26
CA LEU A 315 -37.42 10.43 6.34
C LEU A 315 -37.91 10.52 7.80
N ALA A 316 -37.43 11.55 8.49
CA ALA A 316 -37.76 11.84 9.88
C ALA A 316 -38.91 12.85 9.94
N ILE A 317 -39.96 12.49 10.67
CA ILE A 317 -41.10 13.38 10.96
C ILE A 317 -41.18 13.55 12.48
N VAL A 318 -41.07 14.80 12.94
CA VAL A 318 -41.02 15.16 14.37
C VAL A 318 -42.32 15.82 14.78
N ASP A 319 -42.89 15.32 15.87
CA ASP A 319 -43.99 15.93 16.61
C ASP A 319 -43.43 16.70 17.82
N PRO A 320 -43.47 18.05 17.80
CA PRO A 320 -43.00 18.87 18.90
C PRO A 320 -44.08 19.12 19.97
N SER A 321 -45.23 18.45 19.92
CA SER A 321 -46.38 18.74 20.80
C SER A 321 -46.12 18.51 22.29
N ASN A 322 -45.13 17.69 22.65
CA ASN A 322 -44.79 17.42 24.04
C ASN A 322 -43.63 18.32 24.51
N PRO A 323 -43.82 19.13 25.57
CA PRO A 323 -42.81 20.09 26.04
C PRO A 323 -41.57 19.46 26.69
N GLU A 324 -41.59 18.17 27.05
CA GLU A 324 -40.44 17.48 27.66
C GLU A 324 -39.61 16.68 26.65
N HIS A 325 -40.21 16.23 25.54
CA HIS A 325 -39.52 15.44 24.52
C HIS A 325 -40.26 15.45 23.18
N ASP A 326 -39.51 15.42 22.09
CA ASP A 326 -40.08 15.25 20.76
C ASP A 326 -40.46 13.79 20.49
N VAL A 327 -41.58 13.57 19.77
CA VAL A 327 -41.94 12.24 19.26
C VAL A 327 -41.50 12.12 17.81
N LEU A 328 -40.61 11.16 17.53
CA LEU A 328 -40.03 10.96 16.22
C LEU A 328 -40.64 9.75 15.50
N THR A 329 -41.27 9.98 14.35
CA THR A 329 -41.66 8.92 13.41
C THR A 329 -40.59 8.77 12.33
N ARG A 330 -40.01 7.57 12.21
CA ARG A 330 -38.90 7.26 11.30
C ARG A 330 -39.36 6.39 10.14
N ILE A 331 -39.21 6.87 8.91
CA ILE A 331 -39.53 6.11 7.71
C ILE A 331 -38.21 5.72 7.02
N PRO A 332 -37.88 4.43 6.92
CA PRO A 332 -36.62 3.98 6.30
C PRO A 332 -36.62 4.18 4.78
N ALA A 333 -35.46 4.45 4.20
CA ALA A 333 -35.29 4.63 2.75
C ALA A 333 -35.85 3.50 1.88
N SER A 334 -35.87 2.25 2.37
CA SER A 334 -36.45 1.10 1.66
C SER A 334 -37.96 1.22 1.35
N LYS A 335 -38.65 2.14 2.05
CA LYS A 335 -40.05 2.51 1.81
C LYS A 335 -40.21 3.75 0.93
N LEU A 336 -39.15 4.47 0.61
CA LEU A 336 -39.17 5.69 -0.21
C LEU A 336 -39.17 5.36 -1.71
N LYS A 337 -40.11 4.55 -2.16
CA LYS A 337 -40.20 4.14 -3.57
C LYS A 337 -41.11 5.11 -4.34
N PRO A 338 -40.72 5.58 -5.54
CA PRO A 338 -41.58 6.41 -6.37
C PRO A 338 -42.97 5.80 -6.56
N GLY A 339 -44.01 6.61 -6.42
CA GLY A 339 -45.42 6.23 -6.52
C GLY A 339 -46.01 5.58 -5.27
N THR A 340 -45.25 5.40 -4.19
CA THR A 340 -45.78 4.86 -2.93
C THR A 340 -46.31 5.95 -2.01
N THR A 341 -47.43 5.68 -1.33
CA THR A 341 -47.99 6.55 -0.28
C THR A 341 -47.75 5.91 1.07
N ILE A 342 -47.13 6.67 1.97
CA ILE A 342 -46.83 6.25 3.33
C ILE A 342 -47.90 6.83 4.25
N SER A 343 -48.65 5.94 4.87
CA SER A 343 -49.71 6.26 5.85
C SER A 343 -49.41 5.51 7.15
N HIS A 344 -49.45 6.20 8.28
CA HIS A 344 -49.29 5.61 9.61
C HIS A 344 -50.23 6.29 10.62
N GLU A 345 -50.62 5.59 11.68
CA GLU A 345 -51.53 6.12 12.71
C GLU A 345 -50.89 7.23 13.56
N SER A 346 -49.57 7.21 13.71
CA SER A 346 -48.82 8.26 14.42
C SER A 346 -48.62 9.55 13.60
N LEU A 347 -49.07 9.59 12.35
CA LEU A 347 -48.90 10.73 11.45
C LEU A 347 -50.26 11.38 11.15
N PRO A 348 -50.38 12.72 11.23
CA PRO A 348 -51.64 13.42 10.94
C PRO A 348 -51.86 13.68 9.44
N PHE A 349 -50.93 13.24 8.59
CA PHE A 349 -50.95 13.34 7.14
C PHE A 349 -50.38 12.07 6.49
N ASP A 350 -50.60 11.95 5.19
CA ASP A 350 -50.02 10.94 4.31
C ASP A 350 -48.93 11.57 3.44
N VAL A 351 -47.86 10.82 3.19
CA VAL A 351 -46.71 11.26 2.40
C VAL A 351 -46.59 10.41 1.15
N ARG A 352 -46.83 10.99 -0.03
CA ARG A 352 -46.61 10.33 -1.31
C ARG A 352 -45.22 10.66 -1.82
N ILE A 353 -44.46 9.62 -2.17
CA ILE A 353 -43.12 9.76 -2.74
C ILE A 353 -43.26 9.90 -4.26
N ASP A 354 -42.95 11.07 -4.79
CA ASP A 354 -43.05 11.35 -6.22
C ASP A 354 -41.79 10.89 -6.94
N GLU A 355 -40.61 11.20 -6.39
CA GLU A 355 -39.31 10.80 -6.94
C GLU A 355 -38.27 10.66 -5.82
N PHE A 356 -37.32 9.74 -5.98
CA PHE A 356 -36.25 9.50 -5.02
C PHE A 356 -34.91 9.30 -5.73
N PHE A 357 -33.92 10.10 -5.33
CA PHE A 357 -32.54 10.01 -5.76
C PHE A 357 -31.70 9.49 -4.60
N LYS A 358 -30.93 8.43 -4.85
CA LYS A 358 -29.95 7.92 -3.88
C LYS A 358 -28.80 8.89 -3.64
N ASN A 359 -28.38 9.58 -4.70
CA ASN A 359 -27.38 10.63 -4.69
C ASN A 359 -27.80 11.72 -5.68
N ALA A 360 -27.72 12.99 -5.30
CA ALA A 360 -28.07 14.12 -6.13
C ALA A 360 -27.31 15.39 -5.73
N ASP A 361 -27.10 16.27 -6.70
CA ASP A 361 -26.75 17.67 -6.42
C ASP A 361 -27.99 18.54 -6.33
N LEU A 362 -27.90 19.59 -5.51
CA LEU A 362 -28.86 20.67 -5.49
C LEU A 362 -28.33 21.84 -6.32
N VAL A 363 -28.99 22.09 -7.46
CA VAL A 363 -28.65 23.19 -8.36
C VAL A 363 -29.74 24.25 -8.37
N GLY A 364 -29.37 25.51 -8.61
CA GLY A 364 -30.33 26.60 -8.74
C GLY A 364 -31.29 26.39 -9.93
N PRO A 365 -32.58 26.79 -9.81
CA PRO A 365 -33.54 26.71 -10.91
C PRO A 365 -33.04 27.47 -12.15
N SER A 366 -33.22 26.88 -13.33
CA SER A 366 -32.89 27.51 -14.61
C SER A 366 -34.16 27.78 -15.43
N ALA A 367 -34.06 28.59 -16.48
CA ALA A 367 -35.19 28.88 -17.37
C ALA A 367 -35.77 27.62 -18.06
N ILE A 368 -35.04 26.50 -18.06
CA ILE A 368 -35.38 25.26 -18.79
C ILE A 368 -35.91 24.17 -17.84
N ALA A 369 -35.45 24.13 -16.59
CA ALA A 369 -35.85 23.12 -15.61
C ALA A 369 -36.81 23.74 -14.57
N LYS A 370 -38.06 23.29 -14.54
CA LYS A 370 -39.05 23.72 -13.53
C LYS A 370 -38.91 22.87 -12.27
N ASN A 371 -38.92 23.51 -11.11
CA ASN A 371 -38.89 22.83 -9.82
C ASN A 371 -40.26 22.19 -9.51
N ALA A 372 -40.26 20.92 -9.11
CA ALA A 372 -41.47 20.19 -8.71
C ALA A 372 -41.89 20.51 -7.26
N ALA A 373 -41.00 21.04 -6.43
CA ALA A 373 -41.34 21.53 -5.10
C ALA A 373 -42.12 22.84 -5.20
N THR A 374 -43.25 22.92 -4.51
CA THR A 374 -44.12 24.11 -4.45
C THR A 374 -44.00 24.85 -3.13
N THR A 375 -43.46 24.19 -2.10
CA THR A 375 -43.44 24.63 -0.72
C THR A 375 -42.08 24.30 -0.09
N GLY A 376 -41.66 25.09 0.89
CA GLY A 376 -40.44 24.85 1.66
C GLY A 376 -39.16 25.41 1.04
N SER A 377 -38.03 25.16 1.71
CA SER A 377 -36.70 25.62 1.31
C SER A 377 -36.24 25.00 -0.01
N GLY A 378 -36.72 23.79 -0.30
CA GLY A 378 -36.48 23.07 -1.55
C GLY A 378 -36.98 23.78 -2.82
N THR A 379 -37.80 24.83 -2.72
CA THR A 379 -38.24 25.64 -3.87
C THR A 379 -37.09 26.38 -4.57
N ALA A 380 -36.01 26.66 -3.85
CA ALA A 380 -34.81 27.33 -4.36
C ALA A 380 -33.84 26.39 -5.09
N PHE A 381 -34.14 25.08 -5.18
CA PHE A 381 -33.22 24.07 -5.70
C PHE A 381 -33.93 23.03 -6.57
N ILE A 382 -33.20 22.43 -7.51
CA ILE A 382 -33.63 21.26 -8.27
C ILE A 382 -32.64 20.13 -7.97
N ALA A 383 -33.16 18.95 -7.63
CA ALA A 383 -32.33 17.76 -7.43
C ALA A 383 -31.92 17.18 -8.79
N GLN A 384 -30.62 17.07 -9.03
CA GLN A 384 -30.06 16.42 -10.20
C GLN A 384 -29.36 15.13 -9.80
N GLY A 385 -29.94 13.99 -10.19
CA GLY A 385 -29.41 12.67 -9.85
C GLY A 385 -27.96 12.46 -10.30
N LYS A 386 -27.16 11.87 -9.41
CA LYS A 386 -25.77 11.49 -9.63
C LYS A 386 -25.56 9.99 -9.43
N PRO A 387 -24.50 9.41 -10.03
CA PRO A 387 -24.00 8.09 -9.62
C PRO A 387 -23.66 8.07 -8.13
N GLU A 388 -23.77 6.90 -7.50
CA GLU A 388 -23.32 6.70 -6.12
C GLU A 388 -21.83 7.04 -5.99
N VAL A 389 -21.44 7.63 -4.87
CA VAL A 389 -20.03 7.92 -4.55
C VAL A 389 -19.28 6.59 -4.47
N ALA A 390 -18.15 6.50 -5.20
CA ALA A 390 -17.30 5.32 -5.13
C ALA A 390 -16.82 5.14 -3.69
N GLY A 391 -17.04 3.96 -3.11
CA GLY A 391 -17.02 3.79 -1.64
C GLY A 391 -15.64 3.80 -0.99
N ALA A 392 -14.61 4.24 -1.72
CA ALA A 392 -13.28 4.44 -1.18
C ALA A 392 -12.66 5.75 -1.70
N SER A 393 -13.50 6.75 -1.96
CA SER A 393 -13.07 8.10 -2.27
C SER A 393 -12.23 8.66 -1.11
N THR A 394 -11.09 9.25 -1.44
CA THR A 394 -10.13 9.78 -0.45
C THR A 394 -10.64 11.03 0.26
N GLY A 395 -11.67 11.69 -0.27
CA GLY A 395 -12.27 12.91 0.27
C GLY A 395 -13.35 12.69 1.33
N GLY A 396 -13.70 11.43 1.65
CA GLY A 396 -14.73 11.13 2.64
C GLY A 396 -16.16 11.48 2.21
N GLU A 397 -16.35 11.76 0.91
CA GLU A 397 -17.64 12.01 0.27
C GLU A 397 -18.67 10.93 0.62
N VAL A 398 -19.91 11.35 0.77
CA VAL A 398 -21.05 10.48 1.06
C VAL A 398 -22.16 10.78 0.07
N ASP A 399 -22.97 9.77 -0.25
CA ASP A 399 -24.15 9.97 -1.08
C ASP A 399 -25.09 10.99 -0.41
N GLN A 400 -25.52 11.99 -1.19
CA GLN A 400 -26.48 13.01 -0.77
C GLN A 400 -27.86 12.68 -1.36
N PRO A 401 -28.68 11.88 -0.68
CA PRO A 401 -30.02 11.55 -1.15
C PRO A 401 -30.93 12.79 -1.23
N ALA A 402 -31.87 12.74 -2.17
CA ALA A 402 -32.92 13.73 -2.33
C ALA A 402 -34.25 13.05 -2.64
N VAL A 403 -35.35 13.60 -2.14
CA VAL A 403 -36.70 13.08 -2.38
C VAL A 403 -37.66 14.22 -2.67
N TYR A 404 -38.47 14.05 -3.72
CA TYR A 404 -39.67 14.84 -3.93
C TYR A 404 -40.84 14.12 -3.28
N ALA A 405 -41.50 14.79 -2.32
CA ALA A 405 -42.60 14.23 -1.56
C ALA A 405 -43.79 15.19 -1.53
N THR A 406 -44.97 14.68 -1.88
CA THR A 406 -46.24 15.39 -1.76
C THR A 406 -46.95 14.97 -0.49
N VAL A 407 -47.31 15.95 0.34
CA VAL A 407 -47.97 15.73 1.63
C VAL A 407 -49.46 16.08 1.52
N THR A 408 -50.32 15.19 2.01
CA THR A 408 -51.78 15.37 2.02
C THR A 408 -52.34 15.05 3.40
N SER A 409 -53.29 15.84 3.90
CA SER A 409 -53.98 15.52 5.16
C SER A 409 -54.72 14.19 5.06
N LYS A 410 -55.04 13.55 6.19
CA LYS A 410 -55.88 12.32 6.21
C LYS A 410 -57.27 12.53 5.59
N GLY A 411 -57.74 13.78 5.48
CA GLY A 411 -58.99 14.15 4.81
C GLY A 411 -58.86 14.36 3.31
N GLY A 412 -57.66 14.26 2.73
CA GLY A 412 -57.38 14.41 1.30
C GLY A 412 -56.99 15.81 0.85
N GLU A 413 -56.87 16.79 1.75
CA GLU A 413 -56.43 18.15 1.42
C GLU A 413 -54.91 18.20 1.13
N PRO A 414 -54.46 18.83 0.03
CA PRO A 414 -53.04 18.96 -0.28
C PRO A 414 -52.35 19.97 0.65
N LEU A 415 -51.28 19.54 1.33
CA LEU A 415 -50.51 20.37 2.27
C LEU A 415 -49.24 20.94 1.63
N GLY A 416 -48.78 20.37 0.50
CA GLY A 416 -47.68 20.89 -0.32
C GLY A 416 -46.80 19.79 -0.92
N SER A 417 -46.00 20.16 -1.92
CA SER A 417 -44.94 19.31 -2.48
C SER A 417 -43.58 19.86 -2.09
N TYR A 418 -42.76 19.03 -1.48
CA TYR A 418 -41.48 19.38 -0.86
C TYR A 418 -40.33 18.67 -1.57
N LEU A 419 -39.20 19.35 -1.70
CA LEU A 419 -37.91 18.72 -1.98
C LEU A 419 -37.15 18.61 -0.66
N LEU A 420 -36.89 17.39 -0.22
CA LEU A 420 -36.10 17.12 0.97
C LEU A 420 -34.77 16.50 0.56
N SER A 421 -33.68 16.92 1.18
CA SER A 421 -32.35 16.35 0.94
C SER A 421 -31.56 16.29 2.23
N SER A 422 -30.68 15.29 2.34
CA SER A 422 -29.70 15.21 3.43
C SER A 422 -28.80 16.43 3.51
N GLU A 423 -28.49 17.07 2.38
CA GLU A 423 -27.67 18.29 2.34
C GLU A 423 -28.38 19.48 2.99
N LEU A 424 -29.69 19.62 2.75
CA LEU A 424 -30.51 20.62 3.44
C LEU A 424 -30.63 20.31 4.93
N ALA A 425 -30.91 19.05 5.27
CA ALA A 425 -31.07 18.60 6.65
C ALA A 425 -29.77 18.65 7.47
N ALA A 426 -28.60 18.58 6.84
CA ALA A 426 -27.30 18.69 7.50
C ALA A 426 -27.05 20.08 8.10
N ASN A 427 -27.74 21.11 7.60
CA ASN A 427 -27.74 22.47 8.14
C ASN A 427 -28.90 22.69 9.14
N ASP A 428 -29.44 21.61 9.69
CA ASP A 428 -30.64 21.58 10.56
C ASP A 428 -31.89 22.26 9.94
N TYR A 429 -31.94 22.42 8.61
CA TYR A 429 -33.17 22.79 7.93
C TYR A 429 -34.14 21.61 7.92
N VAL A 430 -35.23 21.76 8.66
CA VAL A 430 -36.39 20.86 8.65
C VAL A 430 -37.58 21.61 8.07
N GLU A 431 -38.34 20.94 7.22
CA GLU A 431 -39.52 21.54 6.57
C GLU A 431 -40.73 21.52 7.51
N GLY A 432 -41.34 22.68 7.70
CA GLY A 432 -42.58 22.82 8.45
C GLY A 432 -43.79 22.31 7.66
N VAL A 433 -44.59 21.44 8.27
CA VAL A 433 -45.89 20.98 7.78
C VAL A 433 -46.94 21.31 8.82
N LYS A 434 -47.74 22.34 8.56
CA LYS A 434 -48.78 22.77 9.49
C LYS A 434 -50.04 21.91 9.34
N VAL A 435 -50.46 21.26 10.42
CA VAL A 435 -51.74 20.52 10.47
C VAL A 435 -52.49 20.90 11.73
N GLY A 436 -53.61 21.61 11.57
CA GLY A 436 -54.31 22.24 12.70
C GLY A 436 -53.45 23.33 13.33
N ASP A 437 -53.28 23.25 14.66
CA ASP A 437 -52.46 24.19 15.45
C ASP A 437 -51.03 23.71 15.70
N VAL A 438 -50.68 22.50 15.23
CA VAL A 438 -49.33 21.92 15.40
C VAL A 438 -48.53 22.06 14.10
N GLU A 439 -47.30 22.55 14.22
CA GLU A 439 -46.33 22.61 13.13
C GLU A 439 -45.38 21.42 13.23
N TRP A 440 -45.59 20.44 12.36
CA TRP A 440 -44.75 19.24 12.30
C TRP A 440 -43.48 19.55 11.53
N GLN A 441 -42.39 18.86 11.85
CA GLN A 441 -41.13 19.01 11.13
C GLN A 441 -40.84 17.76 10.31
N MET A 442 -40.41 17.94 9.06
CA MET A 442 -40.10 16.85 8.14
C MET A 442 -38.74 17.06 7.49
N GLY A 443 -37.88 16.04 7.51
CA GLY A 443 -36.55 16.12 6.90
C GLY A 443 -36.04 14.76 6.44
N LEU A 444 -35.39 14.73 5.28
CA LEU A 444 -34.63 13.57 4.82
C LEU A 444 -33.21 13.67 5.39
N ARG A 445 -32.83 12.76 6.27
CA ARG A 445 -31.54 12.81 6.96
C ARG A 445 -30.91 11.43 7.09
N PHE A 446 -29.64 11.40 7.46
CA PHE A 446 -29.01 10.16 7.92
C PHE A 446 -29.62 9.68 9.24
N VAL A 447 -29.62 8.37 9.43
CA VAL A 447 -30.11 7.75 10.66
C VAL A 447 -29.27 8.21 11.84
N ARG A 448 -29.90 8.88 12.82
CA ARG A 448 -29.23 9.31 14.06
C ARG A 448 -29.14 8.17 15.07
N ASP A 449 -27.94 7.96 15.61
CA ASP A 449 -27.60 7.09 16.73
C ASP A 449 -27.29 7.95 17.96
N TYR A 450 -28.27 8.09 18.84
CA TYR A 450 -28.16 8.91 20.06
C TYR A 450 -27.27 8.23 21.10
N LYS A 451 -26.39 9.01 21.72
CA LYS A 451 -25.35 8.54 22.64
C LYS A 451 -25.70 8.87 24.10
N PRO A 452 -25.30 8.03 25.06
CA PRO A 452 -25.43 8.31 26.50
C PRO A 452 -24.32 9.24 27.02
N TYR A 453 -23.81 10.10 26.14
CA TYR A 453 -22.75 11.06 26.43
C TYR A 453 -22.80 12.19 25.41
N GLU A 454 -22.25 13.34 25.78
CA GLU A 454 -22.14 14.52 24.93
C GLU A 454 -20.66 14.80 24.65
N ILE A 455 -20.36 15.25 23.44
CA ILE A 455 -19.00 15.67 23.04
C ILE A 455 -19.08 17.13 22.61
N THR A 456 -18.24 17.96 23.24
CA THR A 456 -17.96 19.34 22.85
C THR A 456 -16.59 19.41 22.18
N LEU A 457 -16.50 20.05 21.00
CA LEU A 457 -15.21 20.34 20.38
C LEU A 457 -14.65 21.64 20.97
N ILE A 458 -13.47 21.55 21.60
CA ILE A 458 -12.77 22.71 22.16
C ILE A 458 -11.93 23.38 21.08
N ASP A 459 -11.11 22.59 20.39
CA ASP A 459 -10.15 23.05 19.39
C ASP A 459 -9.85 21.91 18.41
N VAL A 460 -9.63 22.22 17.14
CA VAL A 460 -9.13 21.26 16.16
C VAL A 460 -7.89 21.82 15.49
N ARG A 461 -6.92 20.94 15.21
CA ARG A 461 -5.63 21.33 14.62
C ARG A 461 -5.26 20.42 13.46
N LYS A 462 -4.74 21.02 12.39
CA LYS A 462 -4.17 20.33 11.22
C LYS A 462 -2.70 20.71 11.09
N ASP A 463 -1.82 19.72 11.23
CA ASP A 463 -0.40 19.89 10.96
C ASP A 463 -0.10 19.42 9.54
N ASP A 464 0.36 20.32 8.67
CA ASP A 464 0.75 19.97 7.30
C ASP A 464 2.24 19.69 7.16
N TYR A 465 2.60 18.90 6.14
CA TYR A 465 4.01 18.76 5.78
C TYR A 465 4.54 20.07 5.20
N VAL A 466 5.81 20.40 5.51
CA VAL A 466 6.44 21.66 5.12
C VAL A 466 6.33 21.93 3.61
N GLY A 467 5.75 23.08 3.26
CA GLY A 467 5.58 23.50 1.86
C GLY A 467 4.55 22.68 1.07
N THR A 468 3.54 22.11 1.74
CA THR A 468 2.40 21.41 1.13
C THR A 468 1.13 21.60 1.95
N ASP A 469 -0.04 21.42 1.36
CA ASP A 469 -1.33 21.27 2.10
C ASP A 469 -1.61 19.82 2.50
N THR A 470 -0.63 18.92 2.30
CA THR A 470 -0.76 17.52 2.67
C THR A 470 -0.73 17.41 4.19
N PRO A 471 -1.80 16.91 4.82
CA PRO A 471 -1.84 16.73 6.26
C PRO A 471 -0.86 15.66 6.70
N ARG A 472 -0.03 16.01 7.67
CA ARG A 472 0.84 15.11 8.42
C ARG A 472 0.13 14.55 9.65
N ASN A 473 -0.67 15.36 10.31
CA ASN A 473 -1.42 14.97 11.50
C ASN A 473 -2.70 15.81 11.61
N TYR A 474 -3.72 15.22 12.22
CA TYR A 474 -4.90 15.95 12.67
C TYR A 474 -5.08 15.65 14.16
N SER A 475 -5.53 16.65 14.89
CA SER A 475 -5.92 16.46 16.28
C SER A 475 -7.15 17.28 16.66
N SER A 476 -7.85 16.84 17.70
CA SER A 476 -9.00 17.52 18.26
C SER A 476 -8.95 17.43 19.78
N ASP A 477 -9.06 18.56 20.45
CA ASP A 477 -9.31 18.60 21.89
C ASP A 477 -10.81 18.58 22.12
N ILE A 478 -11.27 17.56 22.83
CA ILE A 478 -12.70 17.38 23.11
C ILE A 478 -12.96 17.34 24.60
N LYS A 479 -14.14 17.81 24.98
CA LYS A 479 -14.73 17.60 26.31
C LYS A 479 -15.88 16.60 26.17
N LEU A 480 -15.78 15.49 26.90
CA LEU A 480 -16.78 14.43 26.94
C LEU A 480 -17.51 14.45 28.28
N VAL A 481 -18.83 14.56 28.25
CA VAL A 481 -19.71 14.54 29.43
C VAL A 481 -20.55 13.26 29.40
N SER A 482 -20.38 12.39 30.38
CA SER A 482 -21.16 11.14 30.48
C SER A 482 -22.35 11.34 31.40
N THR A 483 -23.56 11.15 30.87
CA THR A 483 -24.80 11.23 31.66
C THR A 483 -24.95 10.04 32.61
N GLU A 484 -24.44 8.86 32.22
CA GLU A 484 -24.48 7.64 33.05
C GLU A 484 -23.48 7.67 34.22
N LEU A 485 -22.26 8.19 34.00
CA LEU A 485 -21.21 8.24 35.03
C LEU A 485 -21.23 9.54 35.84
N GLY A 486 -21.98 10.55 35.41
CA GLY A 486 -21.96 11.89 36.01
C GLY A 486 -20.56 12.51 36.02
N ALA A 487 -19.74 12.19 35.03
CA ALA A 487 -18.32 12.54 34.97
C ALA A 487 -17.97 13.26 33.66
N GLU A 488 -17.03 14.18 33.77
CA GLU A 488 -16.52 15.00 32.66
C GLU A 488 -15.03 14.72 32.44
N PHE A 489 -14.62 14.61 31.18
CA PHE A 489 -13.24 14.36 30.80
C PHE A 489 -12.85 15.21 29.60
N GLU A 490 -11.73 15.92 29.69
CA GLU A 490 -11.04 16.48 28.52
C GLU A 490 -10.09 15.43 27.92
N ARG A 491 -10.11 15.29 26.60
CA ARG A 491 -9.28 14.34 25.87
C ARG A 491 -8.75 14.96 24.59
N HIS A 492 -7.45 14.80 24.40
CA HIS A 492 -6.79 15.04 23.14
C HIS A 492 -6.94 13.80 22.25
N LEU A 493 -7.59 13.95 21.10
CA LEU A 493 -7.69 12.94 20.04
C LEU A 493 -6.73 13.30 18.94
N TRP A 494 -5.98 12.34 18.41
CA TRP A 494 -5.15 12.56 17.24
C TRP A 494 -4.96 11.28 16.44
N MET A 495 -4.32 11.41 15.27
CA MET A 495 -4.19 10.32 14.33
C MET A 495 -3.58 9.04 14.96
N ASN A 496 -4.19 7.88 14.66
CA ASN A 496 -3.85 6.56 15.19
C ASN A 496 -3.94 6.40 16.73
N ASN A 497 -4.53 7.36 17.45
CA ASN A 497 -4.71 7.31 18.90
C ASN A 497 -6.20 7.55 19.25
N PRO A 498 -7.07 6.55 18.97
CA PRO A 498 -8.49 6.68 19.28
C PRO A 498 -8.77 6.70 20.77
N LEU A 499 -9.85 7.39 21.14
CA LEU A 499 -10.48 7.26 22.44
C LEU A 499 -11.39 6.02 22.45
N ARG A 500 -11.23 5.18 23.47
CA ARG A 500 -12.12 4.05 23.72
C ARG A 500 -13.00 4.33 24.93
N PHE A 501 -14.29 4.52 24.69
CA PHE A 501 -15.27 4.89 25.69
C PHE A 501 -16.59 4.14 25.44
N ASN A 502 -17.22 3.65 26.50
CA ASN A 502 -18.51 2.94 26.43
C ASN A 502 -18.58 1.77 25.40
N GLY A 503 -17.48 1.04 25.21
CA GLY A 503 -17.40 -0.03 24.21
C GLY A 503 -17.30 0.45 22.75
N GLU A 504 -17.11 1.75 22.54
CA GLU A 504 -16.97 2.39 21.25
C GLU A 504 -15.54 2.90 21.05
N THR A 505 -15.11 2.94 19.79
CA THR A 505 -13.82 3.52 19.37
C THR A 505 -14.12 4.81 18.63
N ILE A 506 -13.64 5.93 19.17
CA ILE A 506 -13.85 7.28 18.65
C ILE A 506 -12.50 7.80 18.13
N TYR A 507 -12.45 8.16 16.85
CA TYR A 507 -11.26 8.74 16.24
C TYR A 507 -11.61 9.84 15.27
N GLN A 508 -10.67 10.77 15.09
CA GLN A 508 -10.80 11.80 14.07
C GLN A 508 -10.55 11.19 12.69
N SER A 509 -11.55 11.32 11.81
CA SER A 509 -11.52 10.82 10.43
C SER A 509 -11.41 11.93 9.39
N GLY A 510 -11.66 13.20 9.75
CA GLY A 510 -11.60 14.31 8.82
C GLY A 510 -11.44 15.68 9.49
N TYR A 511 -11.01 16.64 8.67
CA TYR A 511 -10.85 18.06 9.01
C TYR A 511 -11.31 18.90 7.82
N HIS A 512 -12.16 19.88 8.08
CA HIS A 512 -12.60 20.84 7.06
C HIS A 512 -12.78 22.23 7.69
N ARG A 513 -12.88 23.28 6.87
CA ARG A 513 -13.28 24.62 7.30
C ARG A 513 -14.60 24.97 6.64
N ASP A 514 -15.52 25.60 7.38
CA ASP A 514 -16.77 26.09 6.80
C ASP A 514 -16.56 27.40 6.02
N GLN A 515 -17.62 27.89 5.37
CA GLN A 515 -17.60 29.16 4.63
C GLN A 515 -17.36 30.38 5.52
N GLN A 516 -17.51 30.23 6.84
CA GLN A 516 -17.30 31.28 7.85
C GLN A 516 -15.90 31.20 8.45
N GLY A 517 -15.07 30.24 8.01
CA GLY A 517 -13.70 30.03 8.46
C GLY A 517 -13.58 29.27 9.78
N ARG A 518 -14.69 28.77 10.36
CA ARG A 518 -14.63 27.92 11.57
C ARG A 518 -14.06 26.57 11.21
N GLU A 519 -13.25 26.03 12.12
CA GLU A 519 -12.66 24.72 11.94
C GLU A 519 -13.63 23.61 12.37
N TYR A 520 -13.66 22.52 11.60
CA TYR A 520 -14.53 21.38 11.81
C TYR A 520 -13.73 20.10 11.94
N THR A 521 -14.14 19.26 12.89
CA THR A 521 -13.68 17.88 12.99
C THR A 521 -14.78 16.91 12.59
N THR A 522 -14.41 15.82 11.93
CA THR A 522 -15.27 14.65 11.78
C THR A 522 -14.75 13.54 12.67
N LEU A 523 -15.56 13.11 13.63
CA LEU A 523 -15.26 11.95 14.48
C LEU A 523 -15.99 10.72 13.95
N GLN A 524 -15.26 9.66 13.64
CA GLN A 524 -15.85 8.35 13.38
C GLN A 524 -15.99 7.59 14.71
N ILE A 525 -17.17 7.01 14.93
CA ILE A 525 -17.51 6.23 16.12
C ILE A 525 -17.84 4.81 15.69
N VAL A 526 -17.10 3.84 16.21
CA VAL A 526 -17.22 2.43 15.83
C VAL A 526 -17.51 1.56 17.05
N ARG A 527 -18.63 0.85 17.02
CA ARG A 527 -19.00 -0.15 18.01
C ARG A 527 -18.85 -1.55 17.41
N ASN A 528 -17.89 -2.31 17.92
CA ASN A 528 -17.59 -3.66 17.43
C ASN A 528 -17.64 -4.70 18.55
N THR A 529 -18.77 -5.39 18.66
CA THR A 529 -18.92 -6.47 19.65
C THR A 529 -18.12 -7.71 19.21
N GLY A 530 -17.26 -8.21 20.09
CA GLY A 530 -16.38 -9.34 19.76
C GLY A 530 -15.10 -8.97 19.01
N TRP A 531 -14.68 -7.69 19.01
CA TRP A 531 -13.41 -7.23 18.41
C TRP A 531 -12.15 -8.00 18.87
N MET A 532 -12.20 -8.70 20.02
CA MET A 532 -11.09 -9.54 20.49
C MET A 532 -11.04 -10.93 19.81
N LEU A 533 -12.13 -11.38 19.16
CA LEU A 533 -12.20 -12.66 18.46
C LEU A 533 -11.18 -12.76 17.31
N PRO A 534 -11.03 -11.76 16.42
CA PRO A 534 -9.99 -11.78 15.38
C PRO A 534 -8.58 -11.89 15.99
N TYR A 535 -8.28 -11.16 17.07
CA TYR A 535 -6.96 -11.20 17.73
C TYR A 535 -6.62 -12.60 18.22
N VAL A 536 -7.53 -13.23 18.97
CA VAL A 536 -7.30 -14.58 19.48
C VAL A 536 -7.20 -15.58 18.32
N SER A 537 -8.14 -15.53 17.38
CA SER A 537 -8.16 -16.40 16.19
C SER A 537 -6.84 -16.34 15.44
N CYS A 538 -6.35 -15.13 15.18
CA CYS A 538 -5.10 -14.89 14.49
C CYS A 538 -3.88 -15.43 15.25
N MET A 539 -3.85 -15.30 16.58
CA MET A 539 -2.80 -15.90 17.39
C MET A 539 -2.85 -17.43 17.39
N LEU A 540 -4.04 -18.04 17.38
CA LEU A 540 -4.18 -19.49 17.18
C LEU A 540 -3.60 -19.92 15.83
N VAL A 541 -3.96 -19.20 14.76
CA VAL A 541 -3.40 -19.46 13.42
C VAL A 541 -1.89 -19.29 13.41
N TRP A 542 -1.37 -18.19 13.99
CA TRP A 542 0.05 -17.92 14.07
C TRP A 542 0.81 -19.05 14.78
N TRP A 543 0.38 -19.47 15.97
CA TRP A 543 1.06 -20.55 16.72
C TRP A 543 0.94 -21.89 16.01
N GLY A 544 -0.23 -22.17 15.40
CA GLY A 544 -0.45 -23.36 14.59
C GLY A 544 0.46 -23.42 13.36
N MET A 545 0.55 -22.31 12.61
CA MET A 545 1.42 -22.13 11.46
C MET A 545 2.89 -22.21 11.86
N PHE A 546 3.31 -21.47 12.90
CA PHE A 546 4.69 -21.43 13.37
C PHE A 546 5.17 -22.83 13.78
N PHE A 547 4.36 -23.57 14.55
CA PHE A 547 4.66 -24.95 14.91
C PHE A 547 4.72 -25.86 13.69
N GLN A 548 3.71 -25.82 12.82
CA GLN A 548 3.63 -26.70 11.64
C GLN A 548 4.75 -26.42 10.64
N PHE A 549 5.07 -25.14 10.43
CA PHE A 549 6.13 -24.67 9.57
C PHE A 549 7.50 -25.06 10.14
N GLY A 550 7.76 -24.79 11.42
CA GLY A 550 9.00 -25.17 12.10
C GLY A 550 9.26 -26.68 12.04
N VAL A 551 8.24 -27.50 12.30
CA VAL A 551 8.33 -28.96 12.15
C VAL A 551 8.66 -29.37 10.71
N THR A 552 8.08 -28.69 9.72
CA THR A 552 8.33 -28.98 8.29
C THR A 552 9.73 -28.57 7.87
N LEU A 553 10.19 -27.38 8.27
CA LEU A 553 11.52 -26.85 8.02
C LEU A 553 12.61 -27.73 8.64
N LEU A 554 12.48 -28.11 9.91
CA LEU A 554 13.44 -28.97 10.60
C LEU A 554 13.55 -30.36 9.94
N ARG A 555 12.43 -30.93 9.46
CA ARG A 555 12.47 -32.18 8.69
C ARG A 555 13.14 -32.02 7.33
N PHE A 556 12.91 -30.89 6.65
CA PHE A 556 13.52 -30.62 5.36
C PHE A 556 15.05 -30.50 5.47
N VAL A 557 15.53 -29.74 6.46
CA VAL A 557 16.96 -29.60 6.75
C VAL A 557 17.55 -30.94 7.25
N GLY A 558 16.84 -31.64 8.13
CA GLY A 558 17.25 -32.93 8.70
C GLY A 558 17.55 -34.02 7.66
N ARG A 559 16.65 -34.20 6.69
CA ARG A 559 16.84 -35.21 5.63
C ARG A 559 18.10 -35.00 4.81
N ARG A 560 18.54 -33.75 4.60
CA ARG A 560 19.74 -33.43 3.80
C ARG A 560 21.05 -33.70 4.53
N ALA A 561 21.06 -33.53 5.84
CA ALA A 561 22.26 -33.77 6.61
C ALA A 561 22.42 -35.24 7.05
N GLU A 562 21.33 -35.99 7.24
CA GLU A 562 21.39 -37.46 7.34
C GLU A 562 21.98 -38.05 6.07
N ALA A 563 21.52 -37.53 4.94
CA ALA A 563 22.15 -37.70 3.66
C ALA A 563 23.68 -37.40 3.73
N ALA A 564 24.11 -36.19 4.04
CA ALA A 564 25.56 -35.88 4.09
C ALA A 564 26.38 -36.85 4.99
N VAL A 565 25.83 -37.30 6.11
CA VAL A 565 26.48 -38.27 7.03
C VAL A 565 26.57 -39.67 6.43
N VAL A 566 25.49 -40.18 5.82
CA VAL A 566 25.48 -41.50 5.15
C VAL A 566 26.49 -41.54 4.00
N ALA A 567 26.65 -40.44 3.26
CA ALA A 567 27.67 -40.32 2.22
C ALA A 567 29.10 -40.46 2.77
N ARG A 568 29.38 -39.79 3.90
CA ARG A 568 30.69 -39.92 4.59
C ARG A 568 30.95 -41.31 5.15
N ARG A 569 29.93 -41.98 5.68
CA ARG A 569 30.06 -43.33 6.28
C ARG A 569 30.23 -44.44 5.25
N THR A 570 29.71 -44.26 4.04
CA THR A 570 29.74 -45.30 2.98
C THR A 570 30.99 -45.23 2.10
N GLY A 571 31.99 -44.42 2.45
CA GLY A 571 33.17 -44.18 1.60
C GLY A 571 32.87 -43.42 0.30
N SER A 572 31.59 -43.22 -0.04
CA SER A 572 31.18 -42.44 -1.21
C SER A 572 31.53 -40.96 -1.12
N ALA A 573 32.00 -40.46 0.02
CA ALA A 573 32.43 -39.07 0.19
C ALA A 573 33.67 -38.68 -0.64
N GLU A 574 34.58 -39.62 -0.94
CA GLU A 574 35.71 -39.33 -1.85
C GLU A 574 35.22 -39.10 -3.29
N SER A 575 34.07 -39.66 -3.69
CA SER A 575 33.45 -39.41 -5.00
C SER A 575 32.49 -38.20 -5.05
N PHE A 576 32.29 -37.49 -3.92
CA PHE A 576 31.50 -36.25 -3.91
C PHE A 576 32.26 -35.04 -4.49
N GLU A 577 33.58 -35.09 -4.57
CA GLU A 577 34.39 -34.06 -5.26
C GLU A 577 34.73 -34.45 -6.72
N GLU A 578 34.83 -35.74 -7.03
CA GLU A 578 35.43 -36.25 -8.29
C GLU A 578 34.49 -36.56 -9.45
N ALA A 579 33.16 -36.64 -9.25
CA ALA A 579 32.25 -36.93 -10.36
C ALA A 579 31.65 -35.65 -10.95
N ASP A 580 32.44 -34.97 -11.78
CA ASP A 580 32.03 -34.15 -12.94
C ASP A 580 33.28 -33.91 -13.79
N GLY A 581 33.30 -34.46 -15.01
CA GLY A 581 34.45 -34.58 -15.92
C GLY A 581 35.27 -33.32 -16.21
N PHE A 582 36.19 -32.99 -15.30
CA PHE A 582 37.46 -32.34 -15.59
C PHE A 582 38.46 -32.86 -14.57
N GLU A 583 39.45 -33.64 -15.00
CA GLU A 583 40.58 -34.03 -14.14
C GLU A 583 41.29 -32.77 -13.64
N ALA A 584 40.95 -32.33 -12.43
CA ALA A 584 41.42 -31.05 -11.92
C ALA A 584 42.81 -31.21 -11.29
N GLY A 585 43.85 -31.14 -12.15
CA GLY A 585 45.20 -30.74 -11.73
C GLY A 585 45.18 -29.40 -10.97
N ARG A 586 46.32 -28.99 -10.38
CA ARG A 586 46.45 -27.70 -9.63
C ARG A 586 45.84 -26.50 -10.38
N LEU A 587 45.93 -26.49 -11.71
CA LEU A 587 45.38 -25.46 -12.59
C LEU A 587 43.84 -25.36 -12.53
N GLY A 588 43.12 -26.48 -12.51
CA GLY A 588 41.65 -26.49 -12.44
C GLY A 588 41.11 -25.99 -11.09
N ARG A 589 41.83 -26.28 -10.00
CA ARG A 589 41.51 -25.74 -8.67
C ARG A 589 41.82 -24.24 -8.56
N ALA A 590 42.94 -23.78 -9.13
CA ALA A 590 43.29 -22.36 -9.19
C ALA A 590 42.28 -21.56 -10.00
N LEU A 591 41.92 -22.02 -11.21
CA LEU A 591 40.90 -21.39 -12.07
C LEU A 591 39.51 -21.38 -11.42
N GLY A 592 39.17 -22.41 -10.63
CA GLY A 592 37.90 -22.51 -9.91
C GLY A 592 37.66 -21.45 -8.82
N TRP A 593 38.68 -20.70 -8.43
CA TRP A 593 38.58 -19.56 -7.50
C TRP A 593 39.09 -18.25 -8.09
N ALA A 594 40.03 -18.28 -9.03
CA ALA A 594 40.51 -17.10 -9.74
C ALA A 594 39.38 -16.41 -10.53
N ILE A 595 38.56 -17.16 -11.27
CA ILE A 595 37.45 -16.59 -12.06
C ILE A 595 36.44 -15.83 -11.17
N PRO A 596 35.90 -16.43 -10.09
CA PRO A 596 35.04 -15.70 -9.15
C PRO A 596 35.71 -14.47 -8.54
N LEU A 597 36.96 -14.58 -8.09
CA LEU A 597 37.67 -13.47 -7.44
C LEU A 597 37.87 -12.30 -8.41
N VAL A 598 38.37 -12.56 -9.62
CA VAL A 598 38.58 -11.54 -10.65
C VAL A 598 37.24 -10.89 -11.03
N THR A 599 36.18 -11.67 -11.19
CA THR A 599 34.84 -11.14 -11.49
C THR A 599 34.38 -10.17 -10.40
N VAL A 600 34.46 -10.59 -9.12
CA VAL A 600 34.07 -9.74 -7.98
C VAL A 600 34.93 -8.47 -7.91
N LEU A 601 36.24 -8.56 -8.12
CA LEU A 601 37.14 -7.40 -8.08
C LEU A 601 36.87 -6.41 -9.21
N ILE A 602 36.59 -6.89 -10.44
CA ILE A 602 36.22 -6.03 -11.57
C ILE A 602 34.95 -5.25 -11.26
N PHE A 603 33.89 -5.93 -10.80
CA PHE A 603 32.63 -5.27 -10.50
C PHE A 603 32.71 -4.39 -9.25
N ALA A 604 33.48 -4.78 -8.23
CA ALA A 604 33.74 -3.93 -7.07
C ALA A 604 34.49 -2.65 -7.45
N GLY A 605 35.51 -2.75 -8.30
CA GLY A 605 36.24 -1.59 -8.84
C GLY A 605 35.35 -0.70 -9.70
N TYR A 606 34.52 -1.28 -10.57
CA TYR A 606 33.52 -0.57 -11.36
C TYR A 606 32.55 0.24 -10.48
N LEU A 607 31.96 -0.39 -9.46
CA LEU A 607 31.02 0.26 -8.55
C LEU A 607 31.70 1.31 -7.66
N ALA A 608 32.90 1.04 -7.16
CA ALA A 608 33.69 2.02 -6.39
C ALA A 608 33.98 3.28 -7.22
N GLY A 609 34.32 3.12 -8.50
CA GLY A 609 34.51 4.24 -9.42
C GLY A 609 33.24 5.05 -9.65
N LYS A 610 32.07 4.40 -9.71
CA LYS A 610 30.78 5.11 -9.85
C LYS A 610 30.31 5.79 -8.57
N PHE A 611 30.62 5.26 -7.40
CA PHE A 611 30.20 5.84 -6.11
C PHE A 611 31.12 6.95 -5.62
N MET A 612 32.31 7.10 -6.19
CA MET A 612 33.24 8.16 -5.81
C MET A 612 32.74 9.53 -6.32
N PRO A 613 32.57 10.55 -5.45
CA PRO A 613 32.17 11.88 -5.88
C PRO A 613 33.29 12.54 -6.71
N PRO A 614 32.94 13.34 -7.74
CA PRO A 614 33.93 14.10 -8.50
C PRO A 614 34.61 15.13 -7.60
N ARG A 615 35.90 15.37 -7.85
CA ARG A 615 36.62 16.45 -7.17
C ARG A 615 36.27 17.78 -7.84
N PRO A 616 36.04 18.86 -7.08
CA PRO A 616 35.82 20.17 -7.67
C PRO A 616 37.05 20.61 -8.47
N THR A 617 36.83 21.11 -9.68
CA THR A 617 37.88 21.69 -10.51
C THR A 617 38.29 23.04 -9.91
N PRO A 618 39.58 23.29 -9.65
CA PRO A 618 40.03 24.61 -9.20
C PRO A 618 39.69 25.68 -10.25
N GLY A 619 39.05 26.78 -9.84
CA GLY A 619 38.69 27.89 -10.73
C GLY A 619 37.30 27.81 -11.36
N GLU A 620 36.53 26.75 -11.12
CA GLU A 620 35.15 26.60 -11.60
C GLU A 620 34.13 26.73 -10.46
N PRO A 621 32.86 27.11 -10.75
CA PRO A 621 31.79 27.07 -9.77
C PRO A 621 31.57 25.66 -9.22
N ASN A 622 31.55 25.50 -7.89
CA ASN A 622 31.39 24.20 -7.26
C ASN A 622 29.91 23.79 -7.20
N LEU A 623 29.42 23.25 -8.32
CA LEU A 623 28.04 22.77 -8.45
C LEU A 623 27.69 21.67 -7.43
N ALA A 624 28.67 20.88 -6.98
CA ALA A 624 28.45 19.85 -5.97
C ALA A 624 28.24 20.44 -4.56
N ALA A 625 28.79 21.62 -4.26
CA ALA A 625 28.48 22.36 -3.04
C ALA A 625 27.12 23.05 -3.15
N PHE A 626 26.83 23.70 -4.27
CA PHE A 626 25.52 24.30 -4.53
C PHE A 626 24.39 23.27 -4.48
N GLY A 627 24.56 22.10 -5.09
CA GLY A 627 23.57 21.02 -5.09
C GLY A 627 23.22 20.47 -3.69
N LYS A 628 24.04 20.74 -2.66
CA LYS A 628 23.80 20.34 -1.27
C LYS A 628 22.99 21.36 -0.47
N LEU A 629 22.75 22.55 -1.03
CA LEU A 629 21.96 23.55 -0.32
C LEU A 629 20.55 23.01 -0.04
N PRO A 630 20.03 23.18 1.18
CA PRO A 630 18.72 22.65 1.54
C PRO A 630 17.61 23.51 0.95
N ILE A 631 16.54 22.84 0.52
CA ILE A 631 15.29 23.42 0.05
C ILE A 631 14.13 22.61 0.62
N ALA A 632 13.03 23.26 1.02
CA ALA A 632 11.81 22.56 1.40
C ALA A 632 10.86 22.46 0.21
N SER A 633 10.47 21.25 -0.17
CA SER A 633 9.57 21.01 -1.30
C SER A 633 8.96 19.62 -1.20
N HIS A 634 7.69 19.47 -1.60
CA HIS A 634 6.95 18.21 -1.53
C HIS A 634 6.93 17.60 -0.10
N GLY A 635 6.89 18.45 0.92
CA GLY A 635 6.64 18.04 2.30
C GLY A 635 7.87 17.69 3.13
N ARG A 636 9.09 17.93 2.62
CA ARG A 636 10.34 17.71 3.36
C ARG A 636 11.45 18.66 2.94
N VAL A 637 12.45 18.79 3.80
CA VAL A 637 13.72 19.47 3.48
C VAL A 637 14.65 18.47 2.77
N LYS A 638 15.18 18.87 1.61
CA LYS A 638 16.02 18.04 0.73
C LYS A 638 17.11 18.87 0.04
N PRO A 639 18.15 18.25 -0.54
CA PRO A 639 19.12 18.97 -1.36
C PRO A 639 18.45 19.56 -2.60
N ILE A 640 18.87 20.74 -3.03
CA ILE A 640 18.41 21.34 -4.29
C ILE A 640 18.79 20.48 -5.52
N ASP A 641 19.83 19.65 -5.45
CA ASP A 641 20.10 18.62 -6.47
C ASP A 641 18.95 17.62 -6.64
N THR A 642 18.26 17.25 -5.55
CA THR A 642 17.06 16.39 -5.65
C THR A 642 15.96 17.11 -6.42
N LEU A 643 15.66 18.37 -6.09
CA LEU A 643 14.67 19.18 -6.81
C LEU A 643 15.01 19.30 -8.30
N ALA A 644 16.28 19.58 -8.62
CA ALA A 644 16.73 19.70 -10.01
C ALA A 644 16.53 18.40 -10.80
N ARG A 645 16.88 17.26 -10.22
CA ARG A 645 16.70 15.93 -10.84
C ARG A 645 15.23 15.57 -11.02
N ASP A 646 14.40 15.84 -10.01
CA ASP A 646 12.96 15.58 -10.03
C ASP A 646 12.30 16.39 -11.15
N ALA A 647 12.57 17.70 -11.20
CA ALA A 647 12.06 18.60 -12.23
C ALA A 647 12.54 18.20 -13.63
N LEU A 648 13.84 17.96 -13.82
CA LEU A 648 14.35 17.60 -15.14
C LEU A 648 13.80 16.25 -15.62
N LYS A 649 13.63 15.27 -14.73
CA LYS A 649 13.00 13.99 -15.07
C LYS A 649 11.56 14.16 -15.54
N ALA A 650 10.78 14.98 -14.83
CA ALA A 650 9.41 15.28 -15.23
C ALA A 650 9.36 15.93 -16.61
N LEU A 651 10.23 16.91 -16.87
CA LEU A 651 10.26 17.63 -18.15
C LEU A 651 10.73 16.74 -19.32
N SER A 652 11.71 15.87 -19.08
CA SER A 652 12.44 15.15 -20.13
C SER A 652 12.02 13.70 -20.36
N ASN A 653 10.97 13.23 -19.67
CA ASN A 653 10.55 11.83 -19.57
C ASN A 653 11.70 10.94 -19.09
N ASN A 654 12.12 11.16 -17.83
CA ASN A 654 13.06 10.35 -17.05
C ASN A 654 14.58 10.56 -17.31
N ARG A 655 15.02 11.72 -17.84
CA ARG A 655 16.46 12.06 -17.91
C ARG A 655 16.88 12.93 -16.71
N GLN A 656 18.06 12.64 -16.17
CA GLN A 656 18.71 13.44 -15.11
C GLN A 656 19.85 14.32 -15.63
N GLU A 657 20.07 14.30 -16.94
CA GLU A 657 21.09 15.08 -17.64
C GLU A 657 20.45 15.66 -18.90
N PHE A 658 20.85 16.87 -19.28
CA PHE A 658 20.42 17.50 -20.52
C PHE A 658 21.59 17.60 -21.50
N LYS A 659 21.28 17.67 -22.80
CA LYS A 659 22.29 17.83 -23.85
C LYS A 659 22.62 19.31 -24.02
N THR A 660 23.89 19.66 -24.09
CA THR A 660 24.33 21.07 -24.31
C THR A 660 24.16 21.52 -25.76
N GLY A 661 23.98 20.57 -26.68
CA GLY A 661 23.98 20.81 -28.13
C GLY A 661 25.38 20.74 -28.76
N VAL A 662 26.43 20.65 -27.95
CA VAL A 662 27.81 20.40 -28.39
C VAL A 662 28.01 18.90 -28.60
N ILE A 663 28.72 18.52 -29.66
CA ILE A 663 29.10 17.12 -29.91
C ILE A 663 30.46 16.88 -29.26
N GLU A 664 30.46 16.17 -28.13
CA GLU A 664 31.70 15.80 -27.40
C GLU A 664 32.57 14.87 -28.24
N ARG A 665 31.95 13.88 -28.89
CA ARG A 665 32.67 12.88 -29.68
C ARG A 665 31.85 12.38 -30.85
N LYS A 666 32.54 12.11 -31.98
CA LYS A 666 31.96 11.46 -33.15
C LYS A 666 32.70 10.16 -33.46
N ILE A 667 31.98 9.04 -33.54
CA ILE A 667 32.55 7.74 -33.90
C ILE A 667 31.76 7.20 -35.10
N GLY A 668 32.32 7.37 -36.30
CA GLY A 668 31.61 7.03 -37.54
C GLY A 668 30.32 7.88 -37.69
N PRO A 669 29.15 7.27 -37.99
CA PRO A 669 27.89 8.01 -38.10
C PRO A 669 27.26 8.37 -36.73
N TRP A 670 27.86 7.95 -35.61
CA TRP A 670 27.30 8.15 -34.27
C TRP A 670 27.88 9.41 -33.63
N GLU A 671 26.99 10.34 -33.26
CA GLU A 671 27.31 11.57 -32.53
C GLU A 671 26.96 11.40 -31.06
N PHE A 672 27.92 11.69 -30.19
CA PHE A 672 27.77 11.66 -28.74
C PHE A 672 27.73 13.10 -28.25
N PRO A 673 26.54 13.64 -27.94
CA PRO A 673 26.41 14.99 -27.43
C PRO A 673 26.99 15.08 -26.03
N GLU A 674 27.63 16.20 -25.72
CA GLU A 674 28.01 16.57 -24.37
C GLU A 674 26.75 16.70 -23.50
N LYS A 675 26.88 16.24 -22.25
CA LYS A 675 25.78 16.18 -21.27
C LYS A 675 26.17 16.88 -20.00
N GLU A 676 25.21 17.59 -19.42
CA GLU A 676 25.37 18.33 -18.18
C GLU A 676 24.32 17.87 -17.15
N PRO A 677 24.64 17.96 -15.84
CA PRO A 677 23.76 17.50 -14.78
C PRO A 677 22.56 18.43 -14.60
N ALA A 678 21.45 17.88 -14.10
CA ALA A 678 20.22 18.64 -13.84
C ALA A 678 20.43 19.91 -13.00
N ILE A 679 21.35 19.86 -12.03
CA ILE A 679 21.64 21.00 -11.15
C ILE A 679 22.17 22.21 -11.91
N ARG A 680 22.90 22.00 -13.00
CA ARG A 680 23.40 23.08 -13.85
C ARG A 680 22.25 23.75 -14.61
N TRP A 681 21.36 22.95 -15.20
CA TRP A 681 20.16 23.49 -15.87
C TRP A 681 19.29 24.28 -14.89
N LEU A 682 19.04 23.76 -13.68
CA LEU A 682 18.23 24.48 -12.70
C LEU A 682 18.90 25.81 -12.33
N LEU A 683 20.22 25.82 -12.09
CA LEU A 683 20.97 27.04 -11.79
C LEU A 683 20.91 28.06 -12.94
N GLU A 684 21.12 27.63 -14.19
CA GLU A 684 20.97 28.48 -15.38
C GLU A 684 19.54 29.04 -15.49
N PHE A 685 18.53 28.21 -15.20
CA PHE A 685 17.13 28.58 -15.29
C PHE A 685 16.70 29.58 -14.20
N ILE A 686 17.22 29.46 -12.97
CA ILE A 686 16.86 30.37 -11.88
C ILE A 686 17.73 31.64 -11.86
N ALA A 687 18.98 31.58 -12.32
CA ALA A 687 19.85 32.76 -12.41
C ALA A 687 19.47 33.61 -13.63
N SER A 688 19.42 32.99 -14.82
CA SER A 688 19.13 33.69 -16.08
C SER A 688 17.99 32.98 -16.84
N PRO A 689 16.72 33.25 -16.50
CA PRO A 689 15.57 32.50 -17.03
C PRO A 689 15.51 32.41 -18.56
N LYS A 690 16.00 33.42 -19.28
CA LYS A 690 16.06 33.38 -20.75
C LYS A 690 17.01 32.31 -21.26
N GLU A 691 18.24 32.25 -20.74
CA GLU A 691 19.25 31.27 -21.17
C GLU A 691 18.86 29.85 -20.76
N GLY A 692 18.37 29.67 -19.54
CA GLY A 692 17.87 28.39 -19.08
C GLY A 692 16.61 27.93 -19.84
N ALA A 693 15.74 28.87 -20.24
CA ALA A 693 14.55 28.55 -21.04
C ALA A 693 14.86 28.17 -22.48
N ASP A 694 16.04 28.52 -23.00
CA ASP A 694 16.51 28.11 -24.33
C ASP A 694 17.10 26.69 -24.36
N ARG A 695 17.35 26.09 -23.19
CA ARG A 695 17.77 24.68 -23.08
C ARG A 695 16.63 23.74 -23.47
N ARG A 696 16.92 22.78 -24.34
CA ARG A 696 15.96 21.77 -24.83
C ARG A 696 15.75 20.64 -23.81
N VAL A 697 14.97 20.93 -22.77
CA VAL A 697 14.71 20.00 -21.66
C VAL A 697 13.31 19.39 -21.69
N VAL A 698 12.35 20.00 -22.40
CA VAL A 698 10.96 19.54 -22.44
C VAL A 698 10.80 18.50 -23.55
N ARG A 699 10.43 17.27 -23.19
CA ARG A 699 10.21 16.18 -24.14
C ARG A 699 8.72 16.00 -24.43
N ILE A 700 8.37 15.92 -25.71
CA ILE A 700 7.00 15.72 -26.20
C ILE A 700 7.02 14.60 -27.24
N ASP A 701 6.55 13.41 -26.86
CA ASP A 701 6.63 12.20 -27.70
C ASP A 701 5.37 11.97 -28.58
N ASN A 702 4.46 12.96 -28.68
CA ASN A 702 3.21 12.85 -29.43
C ASN A 702 3.17 13.79 -30.64
N ASP A 703 3.33 13.23 -31.83
CA ASP A 703 3.36 13.96 -33.11
C ASP A 703 2.04 14.69 -33.44
N GLU A 704 0.90 14.12 -33.04
CA GLU A 704 -0.43 14.71 -33.24
C GLU A 704 -0.57 15.98 -32.39
N LEU A 705 -0.18 15.91 -31.11
CA LEU A 705 -0.14 17.08 -30.22
C LEU A 705 0.79 18.15 -30.77
N LEU A 706 2.02 17.78 -31.17
CA LEU A 706 3.00 18.70 -31.72
C LEU A 706 2.46 19.46 -32.93
N SER A 707 1.77 18.75 -33.83
CA SER A 707 1.10 19.35 -34.98
C SER A 707 0.00 20.34 -34.57
N MET A 708 -0.78 19.99 -33.54
CA MET A 708 -1.89 20.83 -33.05
C MET A 708 -1.43 22.10 -32.35
N ILE A 709 -0.31 22.06 -31.64
CA ILE A 709 0.26 23.22 -30.92
C ILE A 709 1.37 23.92 -31.73
N GLU A 710 1.49 23.59 -33.02
CA GLU A 710 2.40 24.21 -33.99
C GLU A 710 3.89 24.09 -33.64
N LEU A 711 4.29 23.00 -32.98
CA LEU A 711 5.69 22.67 -32.72
C LEU A 711 6.26 21.73 -33.78
N PRO A 712 7.56 21.83 -34.13
CA PRO A 712 8.19 20.98 -35.16
C PRO A 712 8.11 19.49 -34.82
N VAL A 713 7.54 18.68 -35.73
CA VAL A 713 7.33 17.22 -35.53
C VAL A 713 8.56 16.38 -35.94
N ASP A 714 9.44 16.93 -36.77
CA ASP A 714 10.57 16.23 -37.41
C ASP A 714 11.84 16.12 -36.54
N ARG A 715 11.77 16.51 -35.26
CA ARG A 715 12.92 16.47 -34.35
C ARG A 715 13.21 15.05 -33.85
N LYS A 716 14.37 14.51 -34.23
CA LYS A 716 14.83 13.16 -33.86
C LYS A 716 14.85 12.84 -32.36
N ASP A 717 15.04 13.83 -31.49
CA ASP A 717 15.10 13.60 -30.04
C ASP A 717 13.89 14.10 -29.26
N HIS A 718 12.87 14.61 -29.96
CA HIS A 718 11.59 15.04 -29.40
C HIS A 718 11.73 16.05 -28.25
N THR A 719 12.82 16.83 -28.22
CA THR A 719 13.08 17.84 -27.17
C THR A 719 12.91 19.28 -27.66
N TYR A 720 12.29 20.10 -26.82
CA TYR A 720 11.94 21.50 -27.05
C TYR A 720 12.40 22.34 -25.87
N SER A 721 12.68 23.61 -26.13
CA SER A 721 13.03 24.57 -25.09
C SER A 721 11.78 25.14 -24.43
N VAL A 722 11.87 25.60 -23.19
CA VAL A 722 10.76 26.26 -22.50
C VAL A 722 10.28 27.48 -23.29
N ALA A 723 11.20 28.23 -23.91
CA ALA A 723 10.87 29.36 -24.77
C ALA A 723 10.11 28.97 -26.04
N GLU A 724 10.39 27.80 -26.63
CA GLU A 724 9.65 27.26 -27.77
C GLU A 724 8.24 26.87 -27.36
N VAL A 725 8.09 26.12 -26.27
CA VAL A 725 6.76 25.67 -25.83
C VAL A 725 5.93 26.85 -25.30
N ALA A 726 6.55 27.87 -24.69
CA ALA A 726 5.85 29.07 -24.22
C ALA A 726 5.09 29.80 -25.34
N LYS A 727 5.63 29.80 -26.57
CA LYS A 727 4.94 30.35 -27.75
C LYS A 727 3.69 29.56 -28.14
N ALA A 728 3.65 28.27 -27.82
CA ALA A 728 2.54 27.36 -28.07
C ALA A 728 1.47 27.35 -26.96
N LEU A 729 1.69 28.07 -25.85
CA LEU A 729 0.76 28.10 -24.70
C LEU A 729 -0.68 28.53 -25.05
N PRO A 730 -0.93 29.54 -25.90
CA PRO A 730 -2.30 29.90 -26.27
C PRO A 730 -3.05 28.75 -26.95
N ALA A 731 -2.39 28.01 -27.86
CA ALA A 731 -2.95 26.85 -28.53
C ALA A 731 -3.18 25.69 -27.54
N LEU A 732 -2.23 25.46 -26.63
CA LEU A 732 -2.38 24.47 -25.57
C LEU A 732 -3.57 24.79 -24.65
N ARG A 733 -3.75 26.05 -24.25
CA ARG A 733 -4.89 26.48 -23.42
C ARG A 733 -6.22 26.26 -24.13
N ALA A 734 -6.34 26.66 -25.39
CA ALA A 734 -7.55 26.42 -26.17
C ALA A 734 -7.88 24.91 -26.27
N ARG A 735 -6.86 24.05 -26.33
CA ARG A 735 -7.05 22.60 -26.29
C ARG A 735 -7.49 22.12 -24.90
N MET A 736 -6.90 22.65 -23.83
CA MET A 736 -7.30 22.31 -22.46
C MET A 736 -8.75 22.68 -22.18
N ASP A 737 -9.27 23.78 -22.74
CA ASP A 737 -10.69 24.14 -22.61
C ASP A 737 -11.60 23.13 -23.33
N GLN A 738 -11.20 22.67 -24.51
CA GLN A 738 -11.89 21.58 -25.21
C GLN A 738 -11.87 20.28 -24.39
N ILE A 739 -10.73 19.93 -23.80
CA ILE A 739 -10.56 18.74 -22.94
C ILE A 739 -11.46 18.84 -21.71
N ARG A 740 -11.49 20.00 -21.03
CA ARG A 740 -12.39 20.23 -19.89
C ARG A 740 -13.85 20.03 -20.29
N SER A 741 -14.26 20.55 -21.45
CA SER A 741 -15.62 20.34 -21.97
C SER A 741 -15.93 18.86 -22.26
N LYS A 742 -14.95 18.07 -22.71
CA LYS A 742 -15.09 16.63 -22.92
C LYS A 742 -15.20 15.88 -21.60
N SER A 743 -14.35 16.20 -20.63
CA SER A 743 -14.38 15.61 -19.29
C SER A 743 -15.69 15.89 -18.57
N ALA A 744 -16.22 17.11 -18.67
CA ALA A 744 -17.54 17.47 -18.14
C ALA A 744 -18.68 16.64 -18.79
N ARG A 745 -18.54 16.31 -20.08
CA ARG A 745 -19.45 15.42 -20.83
C ARG A 745 -19.12 13.93 -20.70
N LYS A 746 -18.09 13.57 -19.92
CA LYS A 746 -17.55 12.21 -19.77
C LYS A 746 -17.14 11.54 -21.09
N GLU A 747 -16.72 12.33 -22.07
CA GLU A 747 -16.17 11.84 -23.34
C GLU A 747 -14.72 11.35 -23.15
N ALA A 748 -14.31 10.31 -23.87
CA ALA A 748 -12.98 9.74 -23.73
C ALA A 748 -11.88 10.66 -24.29
N LEU A 749 -10.81 10.84 -23.50
CA LEU A 749 -9.60 11.53 -23.94
C LEU A 749 -8.78 10.64 -24.86
N ASN A 750 -8.48 11.15 -26.07
CA ASN A 750 -7.61 10.47 -27.00
C ASN A 750 -6.12 10.60 -26.58
N ALA A 751 -5.19 9.99 -27.33
CA ALA A 751 -3.78 10.02 -26.97
C ALA A 751 -3.18 11.44 -26.98
N ALA A 752 -3.60 12.29 -27.92
CA ALA A 752 -3.19 13.69 -27.99
C ALA A 752 -3.76 14.52 -26.82
N ASP A 753 -4.99 14.26 -26.38
CA ASP A 753 -5.61 14.89 -25.22
C ASP A 753 -4.82 14.59 -23.94
N ARG A 754 -4.43 13.32 -23.74
CA ARG A 754 -3.61 12.93 -22.58
C ARG A 754 -2.22 13.54 -22.64
N ALA A 755 -1.61 13.58 -23.82
CA ALA A 755 -0.32 14.23 -24.00
C ALA A 755 -0.41 15.75 -23.75
N ALA A 756 -1.55 16.39 -24.06
CA ALA A 756 -1.77 17.80 -23.75
C ALA A 756 -1.87 18.06 -22.24
N VAL A 757 -2.57 17.18 -21.50
CA VAL A 757 -2.60 17.21 -20.03
C VAL A 757 -1.21 17.02 -19.44
N GLU A 758 -0.45 16.02 -19.92
CA GLU A 758 0.94 15.80 -19.48
C GLU A 758 1.84 17.01 -19.77
N LEU A 759 1.65 17.68 -20.91
CA LEU A 759 2.40 18.89 -21.24
C LEU A 759 2.01 20.07 -20.33
N GLN A 760 0.72 20.20 -19.99
CA GLN A 760 0.25 21.19 -19.03
C GLN A 760 0.88 20.97 -17.64
N ASP A 761 0.96 19.72 -17.17
CA ASP A 761 1.61 19.37 -15.90
C ASP A 761 3.10 19.76 -15.90
N LYS A 762 3.81 19.53 -17.03
CA LYS A 762 5.21 19.97 -17.20
C LYS A 762 5.36 21.48 -17.09
N PHE A 763 4.40 22.25 -17.61
CA PHE A 763 4.41 23.71 -17.48
C PHE A 763 4.17 24.18 -16.05
N GLU A 764 3.31 23.50 -15.30
CA GLU A 764 3.12 23.83 -13.89
C GLU A 764 4.41 23.68 -13.08
N ILE A 765 5.25 22.70 -13.41
CA ILE A 765 6.57 22.55 -12.77
C ILE A 765 7.45 23.77 -13.04
N ILE A 766 7.48 24.25 -14.29
CA ILE A 766 8.25 25.44 -14.69
C ILE A 766 7.73 26.68 -13.96
N ASP A 767 6.42 26.87 -13.93
CA ASP A 767 5.76 27.99 -13.25
C ASP A 767 6.04 27.99 -11.73
N ARG A 768 6.00 26.82 -11.07
CA ARG A 768 6.37 26.66 -9.65
C ARG A 768 7.83 27.02 -9.39
N LEU A 769 8.75 26.62 -10.27
CA LEU A 769 10.17 26.97 -10.15
C LEU A 769 10.40 28.48 -10.33
N LEU A 770 9.75 29.11 -11.31
CA LEU A 770 9.85 30.56 -11.50
C LEU A 770 9.29 31.30 -10.27
N THR A 771 8.11 30.91 -9.79
CA THR A 771 7.49 31.49 -8.59
C THR A 771 8.37 31.35 -7.35
N ALA A 772 9.07 30.23 -7.20
CA ALA A 772 9.95 29.98 -6.06
C ALA A 772 11.19 30.86 -6.02
N PHE A 773 11.80 31.13 -7.18
CA PHE A 773 13.13 31.75 -7.26
C PHE A 773 13.16 33.17 -7.81
N GLN A 774 12.08 33.67 -8.41
CA GLN A 774 12.02 34.99 -9.05
C GLN A 774 10.91 35.86 -8.44
N PRO A 775 11.19 37.13 -8.10
CA PRO A 775 10.14 38.10 -7.78
C PRO A 775 9.38 38.47 -9.05
N ASN A 776 8.04 38.47 -9.02
CA ASN A 776 7.23 38.86 -10.18
C ASN A 776 7.24 40.40 -10.34
N PHE A 777 8.31 40.94 -10.93
CA PHE A 777 8.59 42.39 -11.02
C PHE A 777 7.58 43.20 -11.84
N ASP A 778 6.74 42.57 -12.66
CA ASP A 778 5.74 43.26 -13.47
C ASP A 778 4.60 43.87 -12.62
N VAL A 779 4.35 43.36 -11.41
CA VAL A 779 3.36 43.90 -10.45
C VAL A 779 3.79 45.26 -9.88
N ILE A 780 5.09 45.58 -9.87
CA ILE A 780 5.66 46.78 -9.22
C ILE A 780 5.80 47.96 -10.20
N ARG A 781 5.86 47.71 -11.52
CA ARG A 781 6.09 48.75 -12.53
C ARG A 781 4.84 49.56 -12.90
N GLY A 782 3.65 49.15 -12.45
CA GLY A 782 2.36 49.81 -12.76
C GLY A 782 2.03 51.06 -11.92
N GLY A 783 3.01 51.62 -11.20
CA GLY A 783 2.74 52.45 -10.01
C GLY A 783 2.46 51.56 -8.81
N VAL A 784 2.15 52.11 -7.64
CA VAL A 784 1.68 51.32 -6.50
C VAL A 784 0.15 51.15 -6.60
N PRO A 785 -0.37 50.15 -7.32
CA PRO A 785 -1.58 49.48 -6.89
C PRO A 785 -1.21 48.20 -6.11
N ALA A 786 -1.55 48.24 -4.82
CA ALA A 786 -1.92 47.11 -3.98
C ALA A 786 -0.83 46.06 -3.66
N ILE A 787 -0.01 46.35 -2.64
CA ILE A 787 0.55 45.32 -1.73
C ILE A 787 -0.52 44.28 -1.38
N GLU A 788 -1.77 44.72 -1.24
CA GLU A 788 -2.95 43.87 -1.02
C GLU A 788 -3.28 42.92 -2.19
N ALA A 789 -3.06 43.33 -3.43
CA ALA A 789 -3.27 42.47 -4.61
C ALA A 789 -2.15 41.43 -4.72
N TYR A 790 -0.90 41.80 -4.46
CA TYR A 790 0.19 40.83 -4.35
C TYR A 790 -0.04 39.86 -3.18
N LYS A 791 -0.52 40.36 -2.03
CA LYS A 791 -0.87 39.53 -0.86
C LYS A 791 -1.95 38.50 -1.24
N GLN A 792 -3.02 38.94 -1.91
CA GLN A 792 -4.04 38.03 -2.43
C GLN A 792 -3.48 37.02 -3.43
N ASP A 793 -2.71 37.46 -4.43
CA ASP A 793 -2.14 36.57 -5.43
C ASP A 793 -1.16 35.57 -4.80
N TYR A 794 -0.28 36.00 -3.90
CA TYR A 794 0.67 35.13 -3.20
C TYR A 794 -0.03 34.09 -2.33
N HIS A 795 -1.01 34.49 -1.51
CA HIS A 795 -1.79 33.54 -0.72
C HIS A 795 -2.61 32.61 -1.62
N PHE A 796 -3.16 33.11 -2.72
CA PHE A 796 -3.87 32.30 -3.71
C PHE A 796 -2.95 31.25 -4.36
N PHE A 797 -1.69 31.59 -4.66
CA PHE A 797 -0.71 30.64 -5.19
C PHE A 797 -0.21 29.63 -4.14
N LYS A 798 0.00 30.07 -2.89
CA LYS A 798 0.54 29.27 -1.78
C LYS A 798 -0.49 28.34 -1.14
N ASN A 799 -1.75 28.79 -1.02
CA ASN A 799 -2.81 28.09 -0.30
C ASN A 799 -3.93 27.56 -1.23
N GLY A 800 -3.91 27.92 -2.51
CA GLY A 800 -5.02 27.67 -3.42
C GLY A 800 -6.21 28.58 -3.13
N GLY A 801 -7.29 28.43 -3.91
CA GLY A 801 -8.54 29.14 -3.68
C GLY A 801 -9.52 29.07 -4.84
N VAL A 802 -10.73 29.56 -4.61
CA VAL A 802 -11.78 29.61 -5.63
C VAL A 802 -11.65 30.91 -6.43
N ARG A 803 -11.44 30.78 -7.75
CA ARG A 803 -11.44 31.90 -8.67
C ARG A 803 -12.73 31.93 -9.45
N GLU A 804 -13.46 33.03 -9.34
CA GLU A 804 -14.63 33.29 -10.17
C GLU A 804 -14.17 33.78 -11.55
N THR A 805 -14.62 33.10 -12.60
CA THR A 805 -14.36 33.52 -13.99
C THR A 805 -15.22 34.73 -14.35
N GLN A 806 -14.89 35.38 -15.47
CA GLN A 806 -15.70 36.50 -15.99
C GLN A 806 -17.15 36.10 -16.31
N ASP A 807 -17.42 34.79 -16.47
CA ASP A 807 -18.74 34.24 -16.74
C ASP A 807 -19.49 33.79 -15.47
N GLY A 808 -18.95 34.06 -14.27
CA GLY A 808 -19.54 33.68 -12.98
C GLY A 808 -19.32 32.21 -12.58
N GLU A 809 -18.56 31.44 -13.37
CA GLU A 809 -18.18 30.08 -13.01
C GLU A 809 -17.10 30.10 -11.94
N LYS A 810 -17.37 29.47 -10.79
CA LYS A 810 -16.40 29.28 -9.71
C LYS A 810 -15.48 28.12 -10.04
N ILE A 811 -14.22 28.41 -10.31
CA ILE A 811 -13.18 27.40 -10.55
C ILE A 811 -12.35 27.26 -9.29
N ASP A 812 -12.36 26.07 -8.72
CA ASP A 812 -11.45 25.73 -7.63
C ASP A 812 -10.02 25.60 -8.18
N VAL A 813 -9.10 26.39 -7.66
CA VAL A 813 -7.69 26.39 -8.07
C VAL A 813 -6.87 25.80 -6.93
N PRO A 814 -6.31 24.59 -7.11
CA PRO A 814 -5.51 23.96 -6.07
C PRO A 814 -4.23 24.76 -5.81
N SER A 815 -3.75 24.69 -4.56
CA SER A 815 -2.45 25.23 -4.18
C SER A 815 -1.34 24.71 -5.09
N ARG A 816 -0.43 25.59 -5.50
CA ARG A 816 0.69 25.24 -6.37
C ARG A 816 1.92 24.78 -5.60
N ASN A 817 1.99 25.03 -4.28
CA ASN A 817 3.06 24.55 -3.39
C ASN A 817 4.48 24.73 -3.97
N PRO A 818 4.93 25.98 -4.24
CA PRO A 818 6.24 26.24 -4.80
C PRO A 818 7.37 25.83 -3.83
N PRO A 819 8.56 25.43 -4.34
CA PRO A 819 9.73 25.18 -3.50
C PRO A 819 10.13 26.37 -2.63
N LEU A 820 10.51 26.11 -1.38
CA LEU A 820 10.88 27.11 -0.38
C LEU A 820 12.40 27.07 -0.13
N ALA A 821 13.12 28.07 -0.62
CA ALA A 821 14.58 28.06 -0.75
C ALA A 821 15.34 28.73 0.41
N VAL A 822 14.70 29.63 1.15
CA VAL A 822 15.32 30.41 2.23
C VAL A 822 14.60 30.22 3.55
N PHE A 823 15.34 30.26 4.66
CA PHE A 823 14.78 30.30 6.00
C PHE A 823 14.79 31.75 6.49
N TYR A 824 13.61 32.33 6.66
CA TYR A 824 13.42 33.78 6.69
C TYR A 824 12.22 34.16 7.56
N GLU A 825 12.27 35.35 8.16
CA GLU A 825 11.19 35.90 8.99
C GLU A 825 10.41 36.96 8.19
N ASP A 826 9.19 36.61 7.80
CA ASP A 826 8.26 37.54 7.18
C ASP A 826 7.45 38.27 8.26
N THR A 827 7.74 39.56 8.42
CA THR A 827 7.05 40.45 9.36
C THR A 827 6.10 41.43 8.67
N ILE A 828 6.03 41.42 7.33
CA ILE A 828 5.20 42.36 6.56
C ILE A 828 3.84 41.74 6.26
N PHE A 829 3.82 40.51 5.74
CA PHE A 829 2.58 39.85 5.33
C PHE A 829 2.03 38.88 6.38
N ASN A 830 2.88 38.42 7.32
CA ASN A 830 2.49 37.55 8.45
C ASN A 830 2.62 38.29 9.80
N GLN A 831 1.66 39.16 10.10
CA GLN A 831 1.71 40.04 11.29
C GLN A 831 1.24 39.38 12.59
N GLU A 832 0.49 38.28 12.51
CA GLU A 832 -0.11 37.62 13.68
C GLU A 832 0.89 36.71 14.41
N GLU A 833 1.83 36.08 13.68
CA GLU A 833 2.91 35.25 14.25
C GLU A 833 4.22 35.41 13.43
N PRO A 834 5.01 36.49 13.63
CA PRO A 834 6.32 36.62 13.00
C PRO A 834 7.28 35.57 13.57
N ALA A 835 7.64 34.60 12.75
CA ALA A 835 8.58 33.54 13.09
C ALA A 835 9.46 33.18 11.89
N LEU A 836 10.67 32.69 12.15
CA LEU A 836 11.54 32.13 11.12
C LEU A 836 10.87 30.89 10.50
N GLN A 837 10.66 30.92 9.20
CA GLN A 837 10.03 29.82 8.45
C GLN A 837 10.65 29.65 7.07
N TRP A 838 10.37 28.51 6.44
CA TRP A 838 10.77 28.28 5.05
C TRP A 838 9.93 29.17 4.13
N GLU A 839 10.58 29.94 3.26
CA GLU A 839 9.94 30.82 2.29
C GLU A 839 10.54 30.69 0.89
N THR A 840 9.77 31.12 -0.12
CA THR A 840 10.29 31.25 -1.48
C THR A 840 11.33 32.38 -1.54
N LEU A 841 12.37 32.21 -2.37
CA LEU A 841 13.38 33.25 -2.54
C LEU A 841 12.77 34.51 -3.16
N GLY A 842 11.90 34.35 -4.16
CA GLY A 842 11.23 35.47 -4.84
C GLY A 842 10.40 36.33 -3.88
N HIS A 843 9.67 35.71 -2.95
CA HIS A 843 8.90 36.41 -1.93
C HIS A 843 9.81 37.11 -0.90
N ALA A 844 10.85 36.43 -0.42
CA ALA A 844 11.79 37.02 0.54
C ALA A 844 12.53 38.24 -0.05
N GLN A 845 12.95 38.16 -1.32
CA GLN A 845 13.56 39.29 -2.03
C GLN A 845 12.60 40.47 -2.19
N LEU A 846 11.30 40.22 -2.44
CA LEU A 846 10.30 41.29 -2.48
C LEU A 846 10.18 41.99 -1.13
N ILE A 847 10.07 41.23 -0.03
CA ILE A 847 9.95 41.78 1.32
C ILE A 847 11.18 42.62 1.66
N GLU A 848 12.39 42.11 1.40
CA GLU A 848 13.64 42.84 1.64
C GLU A 848 13.73 44.12 0.77
N GLY A 849 13.27 44.08 -0.48
CA GLY A 849 13.15 45.26 -1.32
C GLY A 849 12.17 46.31 -0.77
N LEU A 850 11.03 45.88 -0.23
CA LEU A 850 10.08 46.77 0.45
C LEU A 850 10.68 47.38 1.72
N ARG A 851 11.42 46.61 2.52
CA ARG A 851 12.13 47.10 3.71
C ARG A 851 13.18 48.14 3.36
N GLN A 852 13.98 47.90 2.32
CA GLN A 852 14.96 48.86 1.80
C GLN A 852 14.29 50.15 1.31
N PHE A 853 13.18 50.03 0.56
CA PHE A 853 12.41 51.17 0.12
C PHE A 853 11.86 51.97 1.31
N ALA A 854 11.23 51.32 2.28
CA ALA A 854 10.71 51.97 3.48
C ALA A 854 11.80 52.64 4.32
N ALA A 855 12.96 52.00 4.49
CA ALA A 855 14.11 52.56 5.19
C ALA A 855 14.65 53.81 4.49
N SER A 856 14.72 53.78 3.15
CA SER A 856 15.15 54.93 2.34
C SER A 856 14.24 56.14 2.47
N GLN A 857 12.93 55.93 2.65
CA GLN A 857 11.97 57.00 2.89
C GLN A 857 12.14 57.65 4.28
N ASN A 858 12.70 56.90 5.23
CA ASN A 858 12.99 57.34 6.59
C ASN A 858 14.47 57.72 6.80
N ASP A 859 15.23 57.96 5.72
CA ASP A 859 16.66 58.32 5.72
C ASP A 859 17.55 57.37 6.55
N SER A 860 17.19 56.09 6.53
CA SER A 860 17.86 54.99 7.23
C SER A 860 18.26 53.88 6.26
N SER A 861 19.23 53.05 6.63
CA SER A 861 19.66 51.91 5.83
C SER A 861 19.13 50.60 6.42
N HIS A 862 18.55 49.75 5.59
CA HIS A 862 18.19 48.37 5.95
C HIS A 862 19.19 47.39 5.33
N GLU A 863 19.82 46.58 6.16
CA GLU A 863 20.71 45.52 5.71
C GLU A 863 19.90 44.28 5.36
N VAL A 864 20.14 43.72 4.17
CA VAL A 864 19.42 42.54 3.70
C VAL A 864 19.75 41.35 4.59
N ALA A 865 18.73 40.59 4.99
CA ALA A 865 18.92 39.38 5.75
C ALA A 865 19.97 38.45 5.11
N ALA A 866 20.94 37.99 5.91
CA ALA A 866 22.06 37.16 5.46
C ALA A 866 21.69 35.99 4.52
N PRO A 867 20.63 35.18 4.77
CA PRO A 867 20.25 34.10 3.86
C PRO A 867 19.79 34.60 2.48
N VAL A 868 19.07 35.73 2.42
CA VAL A 868 18.57 36.32 1.17
C VAL A 868 19.73 36.98 0.40
N ALA A 869 20.63 37.67 1.10
CA ALA A 869 21.82 38.28 0.53
C ALA A 869 22.75 37.23 -0.09
N ALA A 870 23.02 36.13 0.63
CA ALA A 870 23.88 35.06 0.13
C ALA A 870 23.29 34.38 -1.11
N TRP A 871 21.98 34.09 -1.14
CA TRP A 871 21.31 33.56 -2.33
C TRP A 871 21.37 34.50 -3.53
N THR A 872 21.12 35.78 -3.32
CA THR A 872 21.20 36.79 -4.38
C THR A 872 22.61 36.85 -4.97
N GLU A 873 23.64 36.81 -4.11
CA GLU A 873 25.04 36.78 -4.54
C GLU A 873 25.42 35.50 -5.31
N ILE A 874 24.85 34.34 -4.96
CA ILE A 874 25.04 33.09 -5.74
C ILE A 874 24.57 33.28 -7.17
N LEU A 875 23.36 33.83 -7.37
CA LEU A 875 22.79 34.05 -8.70
C LEU A 875 23.59 35.10 -9.48
N ASP A 876 23.89 36.24 -8.85
CA ASP A 876 24.68 37.32 -9.45
C ASP A 876 26.09 36.86 -9.87
N ALA A 877 26.76 36.06 -9.03
CA ALA A 877 28.09 35.55 -9.34
C ALA A 877 28.07 34.54 -10.49
N TRP A 878 27.00 33.75 -10.62
CA TRP A 878 26.80 32.86 -11.76
C TRP A 878 26.62 33.66 -13.05
N GLU A 879 25.76 34.69 -13.05
CA GLU A 879 25.54 35.54 -14.24
C GLU A 879 26.81 36.27 -14.70
N LYS A 880 27.69 36.60 -13.76
CA LYS A 880 28.97 37.29 -14.02
C LYS A 880 30.14 36.33 -14.33
N ASP A 881 29.89 35.01 -14.36
CA ASP A 881 30.92 33.97 -14.51
C ASP A 881 32.06 34.07 -13.47
N ASP A 882 31.73 34.50 -12.23
CA ASP A 882 32.67 34.63 -11.12
C ASP A 882 32.60 33.42 -10.17
N ALA A 883 33.38 32.40 -10.51
CA ALA A 883 33.49 31.17 -9.73
C ALA A 883 33.95 31.38 -8.28
N ALA A 884 34.80 32.37 -8.01
CA ALA A 884 35.34 32.61 -6.66
C ALA A 884 34.25 33.19 -5.76
N SER A 885 33.53 34.20 -6.24
CA SER A 885 32.39 34.81 -5.52
C SER A 885 31.24 33.82 -5.36
N PHE A 886 30.94 33.01 -6.39
CA PHE A 886 29.94 31.94 -6.31
C PHE A 886 30.24 30.97 -5.16
N ASN A 887 31.46 30.45 -5.12
CA ASN A 887 31.89 29.50 -4.09
C ASN A 887 31.90 30.12 -2.69
N ALA A 888 32.25 31.40 -2.58
CA ALA A 888 32.19 32.15 -1.33
C ALA A 888 30.75 32.37 -0.85
N ALA A 889 29.83 32.69 -1.76
CA ALA A 889 28.41 32.94 -1.48
C ALA A 889 27.68 31.67 -1.03
N VAL A 890 27.93 30.54 -1.71
CA VAL A 890 27.43 29.21 -1.26
C VAL A 890 27.86 28.93 0.18
N LYS A 891 29.14 29.18 0.49
CA LYS A 891 29.68 28.98 1.85
C LYS A 891 29.09 29.95 2.87
N ARG A 892 28.79 31.19 2.49
CA ARG A 892 28.09 32.16 3.35
C ARG A 892 26.68 31.67 3.70
N TYR A 893 25.93 31.16 2.72
CA TYR A 893 24.61 30.60 2.96
C TYR A 893 24.67 29.35 3.86
N GLU A 894 25.65 28.45 3.66
CA GLU A 894 25.88 27.32 4.57
C GLU A 894 26.18 27.77 6.02
N ASN A 895 26.88 28.89 6.18
CA ASN A 895 27.19 29.44 7.50
C ASN A 895 25.97 30.11 8.15
N SER A 896 25.11 30.78 7.39
CA SER A 896 23.87 31.36 7.94
C SER A 896 22.94 30.26 8.47
N LEU A 897 22.84 29.13 7.77
CA LEU A 897 22.07 27.97 8.23
C LEU A 897 22.65 27.30 9.49
N LYS A 898 23.93 27.49 9.79
CA LYS A 898 24.54 26.99 11.04
C LYS A 898 24.31 27.94 12.21
N ALA A 899 24.23 29.25 11.92
CA ALA A 899 23.93 30.27 12.92
C ALA A 899 22.48 30.09 13.41
N ASP A 900 21.54 30.00 12.46
CA ASP A 900 20.10 29.85 12.74
C ASP A 900 19.54 28.62 12.01
N PRO A 901 19.69 27.41 12.59
CA PRO A 901 19.30 26.17 11.93
C PRO A 901 17.77 26.08 11.73
N PRO A 902 17.30 25.86 10.48
CA PRO A 902 15.88 25.72 10.20
C PRO A 902 15.21 24.59 10.98
N THR A 903 13.95 24.79 11.36
CA THR A 903 13.11 23.70 11.87
C THR A 903 13.00 22.58 10.81
N ASN A 904 13.06 21.32 11.25
CA ASN A 904 13.02 20.13 10.39
C ASN A 904 14.21 19.97 9.40
N TYR A 905 15.33 20.69 9.61
CA TYR A 905 16.56 20.53 8.82
C TYR A 905 17.59 19.66 9.54
N ASP A 906 18.14 18.66 8.83
CA ASP A 906 19.27 17.83 9.27
C ASP A 906 20.36 17.88 8.19
N ALA A 907 21.43 18.64 8.47
CA ALA A 907 22.54 18.83 7.54
C ALA A 907 23.21 17.52 7.12
N GLY A 908 23.27 16.53 8.03
CA GLY A 908 23.84 15.22 7.76
C GLY A 908 23.00 14.43 6.76
N LYS A 909 21.68 14.43 6.94
CA LYS A 909 20.74 13.78 6.00
C LYS A 909 20.76 14.42 4.62
N VAL A 910 20.72 15.75 4.54
CA VAL A 910 20.77 16.49 3.27
C VAL A 910 22.09 16.19 2.54
N ALA A 911 23.24 16.28 3.22
CA ALA A 911 24.53 15.96 2.60
C ALA A 911 24.62 14.49 2.15
N PHE A 912 24.08 13.56 2.94
CA PHE A 912 24.07 12.14 2.59
C PHE A 912 23.12 11.83 1.42
N GLU A 913 21.97 12.50 1.32
CA GLU A 913 21.06 12.36 0.17
C GLU A 913 21.71 12.86 -1.11
N ALA A 914 22.42 13.99 -1.08
CA ALA A 914 23.16 14.48 -2.25
C ALA A 914 24.23 13.46 -2.71
N TYR A 915 24.94 12.84 -1.77
CA TYR A 915 25.85 11.73 -2.09
C TYR A 915 25.10 10.50 -2.64
N PHE A 916 23.96 10.15 -2.05
CA PHE A 916 23.14 9.02 -2.46
C PHE A 916 22.61 9.17 -3.89
N ASN A 917 22.19 10.38 -4.26
CA ASN A 917 21.77 10.75 -5.61
C ASN A 917 22.92 10.61 -6.61
N HIS A 918 24.11 11.11 -6.26
CA HIS A 918 25.32 10.95 -7.07
C HIS A 918 25.67 9.48 -7.28
N ALA A 919 25.73 8.71 -6.18
CA ALA A 919 26.10 7.30 -6.21
C ALA A 919 25.07 6.44 -6.98
N ALA A 920 23.81 6.90 -7.07
CA ALA A 920 22.70 6.24 -7.78
C ALA A 920 22.72 4.70 -7.66
N PRO A 921 22.84 4.13 -6.45
CA PRO A 921 23.24 2.74 -6.26
C PRO A 921 22.32 1.76 -6.96
N PHE A 922 21.00 1.98 -6.90
CA PHE A 922 20.02 1.11 -7.55
C PHE A 922 20.17 1.07 -9.07
N TYR A 923 20.56 2.17 -9.70
CA TYR A 923 20.78 2.21 -11.15
C TYR A 923 22.00 1.36 -11.53
N TYR A 924 23.14 1.59 -10.87
CA TYR A 924 24.38 0.88 -11.22
C TYR A 924 24.39 -0.59 -10.80
N LEU A 925 23.62 -0.98 -9.78
CA LEU A 925 23.49 -2.38 -9.37
C LEU A 925 22.70 -3.24 -10.37
N MET A 926 21.98 -2.66 -11.33
CA MET A 926 21.35 -3.41 -12.43
C MET A 926 22.36 -4.22 -13.24
N ILE A 927 23.54 -3.63 -13.52
CA ILE A 927 24.58 -4.22 -14.37
C ILE A 927 25.15 -5.52 -13.77
N PRO A 928 25.65 -5.57 -12.52
CA PRO A 928 26.14 -6.81 -11.93
C PRO A 928 25.06 -7.87 -11.74
N TYR A 929 23.78 -7.49 -11.57
CA TYR A 929 22.68 -8.47 -11.58
C TYR A 929 22.50 -9.16 -12.94
N VAL A 930 22.49 -8.38 -14.04
CA VAL A 930 22.44 -8.93 -15.40
C VAL A 930 23.67 -9.79 -15.68
N ALA A 931 24.86 -9.31 -15.32
CA ALA A 931 26.09 -10.07 -15.49
C ALA A 931 26.05 -11.40 -14.73
N ALA A 932 25.56 -11.41 -13.48
CA ALA A 932 25.41 -12.64 -12.72
C ALA A 932 24.38 -13.60 -13.34
N ALA A 933 23.25 -13.09 -13.85
CA ALA A 933 22.27 -13.90 -14.56
C ALA A 933 22.86 -14.55 -15.81
N LEU A 934 23.63 -13.80 -16.60
CA LEU A 934 24.32 -14.29 -17.79
C LEU A 934 25.39 -15.32 -17.45
N LEU A 935 26.22 -15.07 -16.43
CA LEU A 935 27.22 -16.04 -15.95
C LEU A 935 26.56 -17.35 -15.50
N ALA A 936 25.46 -17.27 -14.76
CA ALA A 936 24.71 -18.43 -14.30
C ALA A 936 24.05 -19.18 -15.47
N ALA A 937 23.48 -18.48 -16.46
CA ALA A 937 22.92 -19.09 -17.67
C ALA A 937 24.00 -19.74 -18.54
N CYS A 938 25.13 -19.07 -18.74
CA CYS A 938 26.29 -19.60 -19.50
C CYS A 938 26.90 -20.83 -18.83
N SER A 939 26.81 -20.94 -17.50
CA SER A 939 27.26 -22.13 -16.77
C SER A 939 26.55 -23.40 -17.25
N TRP A 940 25.39 -23.31 -17.89
CA TRP A 940 24.67 -24.45 -18.47
C TRP A 940 25.19 -24.90 -19.85
N LEU A 941 26.10 -24.13 -20.46
CA LEU A 941 26.75 -24.41 -21.74
C LEU A 941 28.20 -24.93 -21.56
N GLY A 942 28.88 -24.61 -20.44
CA GLY A 942 30.25 -25.05 -20.13
C GLY A 942 30.82 -24.37 -18.88
N LEU A 943 31.98 -24.83 -18.35
CA LEU A 943 32.63 -24.28 -17.14
C LEU A 943 31.67 -24.08 -15.95
N THR A 944 30.82 -25.10 -15.72
CA THR A 944 29.66 -25.06 -14.83
C THR A 944 30.00 -24.53 -13.43
N ARG A 945 31.08 -25.03 -12.81
CA ARG A 945 31.44 -24.70 -11.42
C ARG A 945 32.07 -23.29 -11.27
N PRO A 946 33.12 -22.89 -12.03
CA PRO A 946 33.70 -21.56 -11.89
C PRO A 946 32.72 -20.42 -12.23
N LEU A 947 31.93 -20.57 -13.30
CA LEU A 947 30.96 -19.53 -13.71
C LEU A 947 29.81 -19.40 -12.71
N ASN A 948 29.28 -20.53 -12.23
CA ASN A 948 28.21 -20.49 -11.23
C ASN A 948 28.69 -19.93 -9.88
N ARG A 949 29.95 -20.21 -9.48
CA ARG A 949 30.58 -19.56 -8.32
C ARG A 949 30.80 -18.06 -8.52
N ALA A 950 31.22 -17.65 -9.70
CA ALA A 950 31.39 -16.23 -10.03
C ALA A 950 30.05 -15.49 -9.95
N ALA A 951 29.00 -16.06 -10.54
CA ALA A 951 27.63 -15.54 -10.44
C ALA A 951 27.17 -15.42 -8.97
N PHE A 952 27.36 -16.47 -8.17
CA PHE A 952 26.96 -16.49 -6.76
C PHE A 952 27.65 -15.38 -5.95
N TRP A 953 28.98 -15.25 -6.04
CA TRP A 953 29.70 -14.23 -5.28
C TRP A 953 29.43 -12.82 -5.77
N LEU A 954 29.21 -12.64 -7.09
CA LEU A 954 28.76 -11.37 -7.64
C LEU A 954 27.38 -10.98 -7.11
N ILE A 955 26.44 -11.94 -7.00
CA ILE A 955 25.14 -11.72 -6.36
C ILE A 955 25.30 -11.35 -4.89
N CYS A 956 26.18 -12.01 -4.14
CA CYS A 956 26.44 -11.67 -2.74
C CYS A 956 26.98 -10.24 -2.58
N LEU A 957 27.94 -9.82 -3.42
CA LEU A 957 28.44 -8.45 -3.44
C LEU A 957 27.30 -7.46 -3.75
N THR A 958 26.56 -7.74 -4.81
CA THR A 958 25.45 -6.87 -5.27
C THR A 958 24.36 -6.76 -4.21
N PHE A 959 24.01 -7.88 -3.56
CA PHE A 959 23.04 -7.93 -2.47
C PHE A 959 23.49 -7.16 -1.23
N ALA A 960 24.78 -7.22 -0.88
CA ALA A 960 25.33 -6.43 0.22
C ALA A 960 25.21 -4.92 -0.06
N LEU A 961 25.58 -4.48 -1.26
CA LEU A 961 25.46 -3.07 -1.68
C LEU A 961 23.99 -2.63 -1.82
N HIS A 962 23.11 -3.50 -2.32
CA HIS A 962 21.66 -3.26 -2.35
C HIS A 962 21.12 -3.08 -0.94
N THR A 963 21.55 -3.91 0.01
CA THR A 963 21.16 -3.79 1.43
C THR A 963 21.63 -2.46 2.03
N LEU A 964 22.88 -2.04 1.77
CA LEU A 964 23.40 -0.75 2.21
C LEU A 964 22.62 0.43 1.59
N ALA A 965 22.27 0.34 0.31
CA ALA A 965 21.46 1.35 -0.36
C ALA A 965 20.04 1.46 0.23
N LEU A 966 19.44 0.32 0.59
CA LEU A 966 18.14 0.27 1.25
C LEU A 966 18.21 0.88 2.66
N ILE A 967 19.26 0.58 3.43
CA ILE A 967 19.52 1.21 4.74
C ILE A 967 19.72 2.73 4.57
N GLY A 968 20.46 3.15 3.54
CA GLY A 968 20.62 4.57 3.20
C GLY A 968 19.28 5.26 2.95
N ARG A 969 18.35 4.61 2.23
CA ARG A 969 16.98 5.12 2.08
C ARG A 969 16.21 5.21 3.39
N ILE A 970 16.32 4.21 4.27
CA ILE A 970 15.68 4.24 5.60
C ILE A 970 16.22 5.42 6.42
N TYR A 971 17.52 5.67 6.36
CA TYR A 971 18.15 6.81 7.03
C TYR A 971 17.67 8.17 6.50
N ILE A 972 17.60 8.34 5.18
CA ILE A 972 17.12 9.59 4.54
C ILE A 972 15.65 9.84 4.86
N SER A 973 14.80 8.82 4.64
CA SER A 973 13.34 8.94 4.83
C SER A 973 12.91 8.97 6.29
N GLY A 974 13.72 8.46 7.21
CA GLY A 974 13.32 8.19 8.59
C GLY A 974 12.23 7.11 8.71
N ARG A 975 11.98 6.35 7.64
CA ARG A 975 10.83 5.42 7.52
C ARG A 975 11.27 4.00 7.16
N PRO A 976 10.43 2.98 7.44
CA PRO A 976 10.65 1.61 6.99
C PRO A 976 10.87 1.50 5.47
N PRO A 977 11.44 0.38 4.97
CA PRO A 977 11.92 0.27 3.58
C PRO A 977 10.82 0.32 2.50
N VAL A 978 9.55 0.32 2.87
CA VAL A 978 8.42 0.28 1.93
C VAL A 978 7.43 1.38 2.30
N THR A 979 7.38 2.43 1.48
CA THR A 979 6.49 3.60 1.68
C THR A 979 5.65 3.94 0.45
N ASN A 980 6.07 3.48 -0.73
CA ASN A 980 5.41 3.74 -2.02
C ASN A 980 5.76 2.63 -3.02
N LEU A 981 5.19 2.68 -4.24
CA LEU A 981 5.43 1.67 -5.27
C LEU A 981 6.91 1.52 -5.64
N TYR A 982 7.64 2.64 -5.78
CA TYR A 982 9.08 2.65 -6.04
C TYR A 982 9.87 1.84 -5.01
N SER A 983 9.73 2.19 -3.73
CA SER A 983 10.45 1.53 -2.62
C SER A 983 10.00 0.08 -2.42
N SER A 984 8.72 -0.23 -2.65
CA SER A 984 8.21 -1.60 -2.63
C SER A 984 8.85 -2.49 -3.70
N ALA A 985 9.09 -1.97 -4.92
CA ALA A 985 9.73 -2.73 -6.00
C ALA A 985 11.18 -3.09 -5.64
N ILE A 986 11.93 -2.12 -5.11
CA ILE A 986 13.29 -2.33 -4.60
C ILE A 986 13.32 -3.41 -3.51
N PHE A 987 12.41 -3.32 -2.54
CA PHE A 987 12.33 -4.27 -1.43
C PHE A 987 11.94 -5.69 -1.89
N ILE A 988 10.99 -5.83 -2.83
CA ILE A 988 10.62 -7.13 -3.41
C ILE A 988 11.82 -7.75 -4.13
N GLY A 989 12.56 -6.95 -4.90
CA GLY A 989 13.80 -7.36 -5.56
C GLY A 989 14.84 -7.88 -4.57
N TRP A 990 15.11 -7.09 -3.53
CA TRP A 990 16.00 -7.46 -2.43
C TRP A 990 15.58 -8.79 -1.77
N ALA A 991 14.30 -8.94 -1.42
CA ALA A 991 13.78 -10.15 -0.78
C ALA A 991 13.89 -11.37 -1.71
N ALA A 992 13.57 -11.23 -3.00
CA ALA A 992 13.70 -12.30 -3.98
C ALA A 992 15.16 -12.73 -4.18
N VAL A 993 16.11 -11.79 -4.18
CA VAL A 993 17.54 -12.08 -4.21
C VAL A 993 17.98 -12.85 -2.96
N ALA A 994 17.49 -12.46 -1.77
CA ALA A 994 17.75 -13.20 -0.54
C ALA A 994 17.22 -14.65 -0.60
N PHE A 995 16.00 -14.86 -1.13
CA PHE A 995 15.50 -16.20 -1.42
C PHE A 995 16.37 -16.94 -2.43
N GLY A 996 16.89 -16.27 -3.47
CA GLY A 996 17.79 -16.84 -4.47
C GLY A 996 19.12 -17.32 -3.88
N ILE A 997 19.74 -16.51 -3.02
CA ILE A 997 20.94 -16.88 -2.27
C ILE A 997 20.64 -18.09 -1.38
N ALA A 998 19.51 -18.08 -0.65
CA ALA A 998 19.12 -19.21 0.19
C ALA A 998 18.89 -20.50 -0.63
N LEU A 999 18.21 -20.40 -1.77
CA LEU A 999 17.98 -21.53 -2.68
C LEU A 999 19.29 -22.04 -3.28
N GLU A 1000 20.22 -21.17 -3.66
CA GLU A 1000 21.51 -21.59 -4.21
C GLU A 1000 22.39 -22.23 -3.13
N CYS A 1001 22.44 -21.68 -1.92
CA CYS A 1001 23.13 -22.26 -0.77
C CYS A 1001 22.64 -23.68 -0.47
N VAL A 1002 21.32 -23.91 -0.59
CA VAL A 1002 20.70 -25.21 -0.33
C VAL A 1002 20.88 -26.14 -1.52
N PHE A 1003 20.44 -25.78 -2.73
CA PHE A 1003 20.34 -26.72 -3.86
C PHE A 1003 21.55 -26.74 -4.78
N ARG A 1004 22.31 -25.64 -4.90
CA ARG A 1004 23.55 -25.52 -5.69
C ARG A 1004 23.39 -25.95 -7.16
N LEU A 1005 22.31 -25.51 -7.80
CA LEU A 1005 21.98 -25.86 -9.20
C LEU A 1005 22.14 -24.69 -10.17
N GLY A 1006 22.53 -23.50 -9.70
CA GLY A 1006 22.58 -22.27 -10.48
C GLY A 1006 21.21 -21.59 -10.67
N PHE A 1007 20.10 -22.30 -10.42
CA PHE A 1007 18.76 -21.72 -10.52
C PHE A 1007 18.53 -20.56 -9.55
N GLY A 1008 19.11 -20.61 -8.35
CA GLY A 1008 19.02 -19.51 -7.39
C GLY A 1008 19.73 -18.26 -7.92
N ASN A 1009 20.85 -18.44 -8.62
CA ASN A 1009 21.62 -17.34 -9.21
C ASN A 1009 20.92 -16.70 -10.41
N VAL A 1010 20.40 -17.50 -11.35
CA VAL A 1010 19.63 -16.97 -12.49
C VAL A 1010 18.42 -16.19 -11.99
N MET A 1011 17.68 -16.76 -11.04
CA MET A 1011 16.51 -16.11 -10.45
C MET A 1011 16.87 -14.79 -9.74
N ALA A 1012 17.90 -14.79 -8.89
CA ALA A 1012 18.34 -13.59 -8.19
C ALA A 1012 18.80 -12.50 -9.17
N GLY A 1013 19.55 -12.85 -10.21
CA GLY A 1013 19.98 -11.91 -11.24
C GLY A 1013 18.81 -11.34 -12.05
N VAL A 1014 17.89 -12.19 -12.52
CA VAL A 1014 16.74 -11.75 -13.35
C VAL A 1014 15.72 -10.94 -12.55
N ILE A 1015 15.30 -11.42 -11.37
CA ILE A 1015 14.33 -10.70 -10.55
C ILE A 1015 14.96 -9.44 -9.93
N GLY A 1016 16.22 -9.52 -9.48
CA GLY A 1016 16.96 -8.36 -8.95
C GLY A 1016 17.11 -7.25 -9.99
N PHE A 1017 17.46 -7.59 -11.23
CA PHE A 1017 17.47 -6.63 -12.34
C PHE A 1017 16.07 -6.10 -12.67
N GLY A 1018 15.10 -6.99 -12.89
CA GLY A 1018 13.76 -6.61 -13.35
C GLY A 1018 13.03 -5.69 -12.37
N THR A 1019 13.17 -5.92 -11.07
CA THR A 1019 12.57 -5.06 -10.03
C THR A 1019 13.23 -3.69 -9.92
N LEU A 1020 14.56 -3.60 -10.08
CA LEU A 1020 15.26 -2.31 -10.15
C LEU A 1020 14.92 -1.54 -11.44
N LEU A 1021 14.71 -2.23 -12.56
CA LEU A 1021 14.21 -1.63 -13.79
C LEU A 1021 12.78 -1.09 -13.62
N ILE A 1022 11.90 -1.84 -12.96
CA ILE A 1022 10.55 -1.37 -12.62
C ILE A 1022 10.65 -0.13 -11.72
N ALA A 1023 11.46 -0.16 -10.66
CA ALA A 1023 11.67 1.00 -9.79
C ALA A 1023 12.19 2.21 -10.57
N HIS A 1024 13.16 2.02 -11.47
CA HIS A 1024 13.68 3.10 -12.30
C HIS A 1024 12.60 3.77 -13.15
N ASN A 1025 11.70 2.99 -13.76
CA ASN A 1025 10.57 3.53 -14.54
C ASN A 1025 9.51 4.19 -13.66
N LEU A 1026 9.25 3.65 -12.46
CA LEU A 1026 8.35 4.27 -11.47
C LEU A 1026 8.88 5.59 -10.91
N SER A 1027 10.18 5.87 -11.04
CA SER A 1027 10.77 7.17 -10.70
C SER A 1027 10.73 8.18 -11.86
N GLY A 1028 10.11 7.81 -12.98
CA GLY A 1028 10.14 8.55 -14.24
C GLY A 1028 9.19 9.75 -14.31
N ASP A 1029 8.12 9.75 -13.51
CA ASP A 1029 7.13 10.84 -13.45
C ASP A 1029 7.69 12.12 -12.80
N GLY A 1030 8.98 12.13 -12.42
CA GLY A 1030 9.67 13.25 -11.79
C GLY A 1030 9.19 13.56 -10.37
N SER A 1031 8.43 12.66 -9.76
CA SER A 1031 8.04 12.75 -8.37
C SER A 1031 9.17 12.34 -7.42
N ASP A 1032 9.20 12.96 -6.25
CA ASP A 1032 10.16 12.65 -5.21
C ASP A 1032 10.00 11.18 -4.76
N THR A 1033 11.05 10.38 -4.94
CA THR A 1033 11.02 8.96 -4.53
C THR A 1033 10.88 8.77 -3.01
N PHE A 1034 11.03 9.84 -2.22
CA PHE A 1034 10.80 9.92 -0.78
C PHE A 1034 9.50 10.65 -0.43
N SER A 1035 8.46 10.47 -1.24
CA SER A 1035 7.12 11.03 -1.04
C SER A 1035 6.62 10.97 0.41
N VAL A 1036 5.94 12.04 0.84
CA VAL A 1036 5.25 12.07 2.12
C VAL A 1036 4.13 11.02 2.17
N LEU A 1037 3.75 10.63 3.38
CA LEU A 1037 2.71 9.64 3.62
C LEU A 1037 1.46 10.38 4.09
N GLN A 1038 0.28 9.87 3.73
CA GLN A 1038 -0.96 10.34 4.33
C GLN A 1038 -0.87 10.27 5.86
N ALA A 1039 -1.48 11.22 6.57
CA ALA A 1039 -1.41 11.32 8.04
C ALA A 1039 -1.65 9.98 8.74
N VAL A 1040 -2.66 9.22 8.29
CA VAL A 1040 -3.00 7.90 8.85
C VAL A 1040 -1.88 6.87 8.73
N LEU A 1041 -1.02 7.00 7.72
CA LEU A 1041 0.09 6.09 7.42
C LEU A 1041 1.42 6.53 8.05
N ASP A 1042 1.48 7.71 8.70
CA ASP A 1042 2.72 8.24 9.28
C ASP A 1042 3.13 7.50 10.57
N THR A 1043 3.76 6.33 10.36
CA THR A 1043 4.58 5.51 11.27
C THR A 1043 3.98 5.04 12.60
N GLN A 1044 3.16 3.99 12.52
CA GLN A 1044 2.92 3.04 13.63
C GLN A 1044 3.78 1.77 13.46
N PHE A 1045 4.34 1.25 14.56
CA PHE A 1045 5.20 0.05 14.56
C PHE A 1045 4.54 -1.17 13.88
N TRP A 1046 3.24 -1.36 14.11
CA TRP A 1046 2.48 -2.46 13.52
C TRP A 1046 2.21 -2.30 12.03
N LEU A 1047 1.91 -1.08 11.57
CA LEU A 1047 1.76 -0.78 10.13
C LEU A 1047 3.07 -1.07 9.39
N ALA A 1048 4.20 -0.61 9.92
CA ALA A 1048 5.53 -0.90 9.38
C ALA A 1048 5.80 -2.40 9.27
N THR A 1049 5.52 -3.14 10.36
CA THR A 1049 5.73 -4.59 10.42
C THR A 1049 4.80 -5.32 9.45
N HIS A 1050 3.55 -4.89 9.34
CA HIS A 1050 2.56 -5.41 8.38
C HIS A 1050 3.06 -5.30 6.95
N VAL A 1051 3.39 -4.08 6.49
CA VAL A 1051 3.76 -3.82 5.09
C VAL A 1051 5.03 -4.58 4.70
N VAL A 1052 6.04 -4.61 5.57
CA VAL A 1052 7.27 -5.37 5.34
C VAL A 1052 6.98 -6.88 5.25
N THR A 1053 6.17 -7.40 6.17
CA THR A 1053 5.85 -8.84 6.24
C THR A 1053 5.02 -9.30 5.04
N VAL A 1054 3.97 -8.56 4.67
CA VAL A 1054 3.13 -8.93 3.52
C VAL A 1054 3.92 -8.87 2.21
N THR A 1055 4.81 -7.89 2.06
CA THR A 1055 5.68 -7.73 0.88
C THR A 1055 6.71 -8.87 0.77
N LEU A 1056 7.19 -9.44 1.87
CA LEU A 1056 7.97 -10.69 1.84
C LEU A 1056 7.15 -11.86 1.28
N GLY A 1057 5.84 -11.90 1.56
CA GLY A 1057 4.92 -12.86 0.96
C GLY A 1057 4.76 -12.67 -0.55
N TYR A 1058 4.77 -11.42 -1.02
CA TYR A 1058 4.72 -11.09 -2.45
C TYR A 1058 5.99 -11.59 -3.15
N ALA A 1059 7.16 -11.27 -2.59
CA ALA A 1059 8.44 -11.74 -3.10
C ALA A 1059 8.53 -13.27 -3.15
N ALA A 1060 8.11 -13.97 -2.09
CA ALA A 1060 8.09 -15.43 -2.07
C ALA A 1060 7.15 -16.01 -3.15
N THR A 1061 5.98 -15.42 -3.36
CA THR A 1061 5.05 -15.87 -4.42
C THR A 1061 5.66 -15.68 -5.81
N TYR A 1062 6.29 -14.52 -6.08
CA TYR A 1062 7.00 -14.28 -7.35
C TYR A 1062 8.17 -15.25 -7.57
N VAL A 1063 8.96 -15.54 -6.53
CA VAL A 1063 10.04 -16.54 -6.56
C VAL A 1063 9.48 -17.92 -6.93
N SER A 1064 8.36 -18.32 -6.32
CA SER A 1064 7.69 -19.58 -6.63
C SER A 1064 7.19 -19.63 -8.08
N GLY A 1065 6.56 -18.56 -8.56
CA GLY A 1065 6.10 -18.46 -9.94
C GLY A 1065 7.24 -18.49 -10.94
N PHE A 1066 8.35 -17.80 -10.69
CA PHE A 1066 9.56 -17.85 -11.53
C PHE A 1066 10.12 -19.27 -11.65
N LEU A 1067 10.22 -20.01 -10.54
CA LEU A 1067 10.62 -21.42 -10.56
C LEU A 1067 9.61 -22.28 -11.33
N GLY A 1068 8.33 -21.94 -11.30
CA GLY A 1068 7.28 -22.54 -12.12
C GLY A 1068 7.47 -22.29 -13.62
N VAL A 1069 7.79 -21.04 -14.02
CA VAL A 1069 8.15 -20.69 -15.40
C VAL A 1069 9.34 -21.53 -15.85
N LEU A 1070 10.39 -21.60 -15.04
CA LEU A 1070 11.58 -22.40 -15.34
C LEU A 1070 11.24 -23.90 -15.50
N TYR A 1071 10.37 -24.46 -14.66
CA TYR A 1071 9.90 -25.85 -14.80
C TYR A 1071 9.21 -26.09 -16.15
N ILE A 1072 8.33 -25.16 -16.56
CA ILE A 1072 7.57 -25.25 -17.82
C ILE A 1072 8.51 -25.09 -19.02
N VAL A 1073 9.34 -24.06 -19.02
CA VAL A 1073 10.30 -23.78 -20.11
C VAL A 1073 11.28 -24.95 -20.26
N LEU A 1074 11.90 -25.43 -19.18
CA LEU A 1074 12.80 -26.59 -19.27
C LEU A 1074 12.08 -27.85 -19.75
N GLY A 1075 10.80 -28.02 -19.40
CA GLY A 1075 10.01 -29.18 -19.79
C GLY A 1075 9.61 -29.22 -21.26
N LEU A 1076 9.23 -28.06 -21.80
CA LEU A 1076 8.81 -27.87 -23.19
C LEU A 1076 10.00 -27.70 -24.14
N ALA A 1077 11.00 -26.91 -23.73
CA ALA A 1077 12.11 -26.48 -24.57
C ALA A 1077 13.39 -27.35 -24.47
N THR A 1078 13.50 -28.25 -23.47
CA THR A 1078 14.72 -29.04 -23.28
C THR A 1078 14.45 -30.47 -22.76
N PRO A 1079 15.41 -31.41 -22.89
CA PRO A 1079 15.35 -32.68 -22.18
C PRO A 1079 15.77 -32.59 -20.70
N LYS A 1080 16.39 -31.47 -20.28
CA LYS A 1080 17.05 -31.30 -18.97
C LYS A 1080 16.11 -31.45 -17.77
N LEU A 1081 14.81 -31.22 -17.93
CA LEU A 1081 13.84 -31.42 -16.84
C LEU A 1081 13.84 -32.89 -16.31
N GLY A 1082 14.07 -33.84 -17.22
CA GLY A 1082 14.15 -35.27 -16.92
C GLY A 1082 15.52 -35.74 -16.43
N GLU A 1083 16.55 -34.89 -16.57
CA GLU A 1083 17.93 -35.19 -16.21
C GLU A 1083 18.06 -35.48 -14.73
N MET A 1084 18.85 -36.50 -14.40
CA MET A 1084 19.02 -36.99 -13.05
C MET A 1084 20.24 -36.35 -12.41
N ILE A 1085 20.02 -35.63 -11.32
CA ILE A 1085 21.03 -34.94 -10.54
C ILE A 1085 21.22 -35.59 -9.17
N GLY A 1086 22.43 -35.49 -8.63
CA GLY A 1086 22.84 -36.11 -7.36
C GLY A 1086 23.29 -37.58 -7.51
N GLN A 1087 24.01 -38.08 -6.51
CA GLN A 1087 24.65 -39.41 -6.53
C GLN A 1087 23.96 -40.41 -5.58
N GLY A 1088 24.09 -41.71 -5.87
CA GLY A 1088 23.59 -42.82 -5.05
C GLY A 1088 22.07 -42.77 -4.79
N ASN A 1089 21.65 -43.06 -3.56
CA ASN A 1089 20.23 -43.06 -3.14
C ASN A 1089 19.54 -41.68 -3.18
N ARG A 1090 20.22 -40.61 -3.65
CA ARG A 1090 19.69 -39.24 -3.75
C ARG A 1090 19.43 -38.76 -5.18
N ARG A 1091 19.57 -39.67 -6.14
CA ARG A 1091 19.30 -39.39 -7.53
C ARG A 1091 17.83 -38.92 -7.68
N GLN A 1092 17.67 -37.66 -8.07
CA GLN A 1092 16.37 -37.05 -8.35
C GLN A 1092 16.43 -36.33 -9.69
N SER A 1093 15.31 -36.13 -10.35
CA SER A 1093 15.32 -35.33 -11.56
C SER A 1093 15.44 -33.83 -11.23
N VAL A 1094 15.94 -33.03 -12.18
CA VAL A 1094 15.89 -31.56 -12.11
C VAL A 1094 14.48 -31.07 -11.81
N GLY A 1095 13.47 -31.63 -12.49
CA GLY A 1095 12.07 -31.30 -12.22
C GLY A 1095 11.63 -31.60 -10.78
N GLN A 1096 12.10 -32.70 -10.18
CA GLN A 1096 11.81 -33.00 -8.76
C GLN A 1096 12.46 -32.00 -7.81
N ALA A 1097 13.66 -31.50 -8.14
CA ALA A 1097 14.31 -30.47 -7.34
C ALA A 1097 13.55 -29.13 -7.42
N LEU A 1098 13.18 -28.69 -8.62
CA LEU A 1098 12.38 -27.47 -8.83
C LEU A 1098 11.04 -27.53 -8.07
N ILE A 1099 10.34 -28.66 -8.12
CA ILE A 1099 9.07 -28.83 -7.41
C ILE A 1099 9.23 -28.78 -5.89
N ARG A 1100 10.34 -29.30 -5.35
CA ARG A 1100 10.65 -29.14 -3.91
C ARG A 1100 10.95 -27.69 -3.55
N MET A 1101 11.63 -26.95 -4.43
CA MET A 1101 11.86 -25.51 -4.25
C MET A 1101 10.53 -24.74 -4.27
N ILE A 1102 9.71 -24.93 -5.31
CA ILE A 1102 8.38 -24.31 -5.45
C ILE A 1102 7.53 -24.57 -4.21
N TYR A 1103 7.40 -25.83 -3.79
CA TYR A 1103 6.64 -26.19 -2.60
C TYR A 1103 7.19 -25.52 -1.33
N GLY A 1104 8.52 -25.51 -1.15
CA GLY A 1104 9.16 -24.87 0.00
C GLY A 1104 8.91 -23.37 0.05
N VAL A 1105 9.06 -22.69 -1.08
CA VAL A 1105 8.82 -21.24 -1.21
C VAL A 1105 7.34 -20.92 -1.02
N LEU A 1106 6.41 -21.71 -1.54
CA LEU A 1106 4.96 -21.54 -1.30
C LEU A 1106 4.60 -21.60 0.18
N CYS A 1107 5.28 -22.44 0.97
CA CYS A 1107 5.08 -22.46 2.42
C CYS A 1107 5.53 -21.14 3.09
N PHE A 1108 6.60 -20.51 2.60
CA PHE A 1108 6.99 -19.16 3.06
C PHE A 1108 6.01 -18.10 2.56
N ALA A 1109 5.55 -18.22 1.31
CA ALA A 1109 4.59 -17.30 0.71
C ALA A 1109 3.29 -17.23 1.53
N ILE A 1110 2.67 -18.37 1.84
CA ILE A 1110 1.46 -18.39 2.68
C ILE A 1110 1.73 -17.89 4.11
N PHE A 1111 2.90 -18.20 4.68
CA PHE A 1111 3.26 -17.76 6.03
C PHE A 1111 3.34 -16.23 6.10
N PHE A 1112 4.14 -15.62 5.23
CA PHE A 1112 4.32 -14.17 5.23
C PHE A 1112 3.08 -13.43 4.73
N SER A 1113 2.36 -13.94 3.72
CA SER A 1113 1.14 -13.29 3.24
C SER A 1113 0.03 -13.32 4.29
N PHE A 1114 -0.17 -14.46 4.99
CA PHE A 1114 -1.18 -14.56 6.03
C PHE A 1114 -0.81 -13.70 7.25
N VAL A 1115 0.40 -13.86 7.79
CA VAL A 1115 0.86 -13.10 8.97
C VAL A 1115 0.87 -11.60 8.66
N GLY A 1116 1.35 -11.22 7.48
CA GLY A 1116 1.25 -9.85 6.97
C GLY A 1116 -0.19 -9.37 7.03
N THR A 1117 -1.11 -9.98 6.29
CA THR A 1117 -2.54 -9.59 6.24
C THR A 1117 -3.16 -9.42 7.63
N VAL A 1118 -2.89 -10.36 8.54
CA VAL A 1118 -3.37 -10.31 9.93
C VAL A 1118 -2.83 -9.09 10.69
N LEU A 1119 -1.52 -8.81 10.60
CA LEU A 1119 -0.93 -7.65 11.27
C LEU A 1119 -1.55 -6.32 10.78
N GLY A 1120 -1.98 -6.28 9.51
CA GLY A 1120 -2.71 -5.14 8.96
C GLY A 1120 -4.08 -4.97 9.61
N GLY A 1121 -4.87 -6.05 9.70
CA GLY A 1121 -6.17 -6.02 10.38
C GLY A 1121 -6.09 -5.68 11.87
N LEU A 1122 -5.03 -6.10 12.56
CA LEU A 1122 -4.77 -5.74 13.95
C LEU A 1122 -4.48 -4.24 14.13
N TRP A 1123 -3.69 -3.66 13.23
CA TRP A 1123 -3.44 -2.22 13.20
C TRP A 1123 -4.71 -1.43 12.84
N ALA A 1124 -5.49 -1.91 11.87
CA ALA A 1124 -6.75 -1.30 11.46
C ALA A 1124 -7.78 -1.30 12.60
N ASP A 1125 -7.90 -2.40 13.35
CA ASP A 1125 -8.80 -2.46 14.51
C ASP A 1125 -8.38 -1.50 15.62
N ASP A 1126 -7.07 -1.40 15.86
CA ASP A 1126 -6.55 -0.50 16.86
C ASP A 1126 -6.78 0.97 16.51
N SER A 1127 -6.63 1.32 15.23
CA SER A 1127 -6.67 2.71 14.72
C SER A 1127 -8.08 3.16 14.35
N TRP A 1128 -8.91 2.26 13.81
CA TRP A 1128 -10.23 2.55 13.22
C TRP A 1128 -11.39 1.80 13.89
N GLY A 1129 -11.12 0.96 14.89
CA GLY A 1129 -12.15 0.19 15.59
C GLY A 1129 -12.71 -1.02 14.82
N ARG A 1130 -12.17 -1.33 13.63
CA ARG A 1130 -12.57 -2.48 12.80
C ARG A 1130 -11.38 -3.27 12.26
N PHE A 1131 -11.48 -4.59 12.31
CA PHE A 1131 -10.43 -5.50 11.83
C PHE A 1131 -10.32 -5.60 10.31
N TRP A 1132 -11.44 -5.39 9.59
CA TRP A 1132 -11.53 -5.54 8.13
C TRP A 1132 -12.60 -4.58 7.59
N GLY A 1133 -12.39 -4.02 6.40
CA GLY A 1133 -13.32 -3.08 5.76
C GLY A 1133 -13.55 -3.29 4.28
N TRP A 1134 -13.02 -4.35 3.68
CA TRP A 1134 -13.22 -4.68 2.26
C TRP A 1134 -12.61 -3.66 1.28
N ASP A 1135 -11.60 -2.90 1.71
CA ASP A 1135 -10.82 -2.02 0.84
C ASP A 1135 -10.15 -2.84 -0.30
N PRO A 1136 -10.00 -2.30 -1.53
CA PRO A 1136 -9.34 -3.01 -2.63
C PRO A 1136 -7.99 -3.64 -2.27
N LYS A 1137 -7.17 -2.99 -1.42
CA LYS A 1137 -5.89 -3.55 -0.96
C LYS A 1137 -6.06 -4.70 0.02
N GLU A 1138 -7.00 -4.59 0.95
CA GLU A 1138 -7.37 -5.67 1.84
C GLU A 1138 -7.85 -6.89 1.03
N ASN A 1139 -8.73 -6.68 0.05
CA ASN A 1139 -9.22 -7.72 -0.86
C ASN A 1139 -8.08 -8.36 -1.68
N GLY A 1140 -7.16 -7.54 -2.19
CA GLY A 1140 -5.96 -8.01 -2.88
C GLY A 1140 -5.07 -8.90 -2.01
N ALA A 1141 -4.86 -8.54 -0.74
CA ALA A 1141 -4.10 -9.34 0.22
C ALA A 1141 -4.81 -10.69 0.50
N LEU A 1142 -6.14 -10.67 0.66
CA LEU A 1142 -6.94 -11.88 0.84
C LEU A 1142 -6.86 -12.82 -0.37
N ILE A 1143 -6.89 -12.30 -1.61
CA ILE A 1143 -6.71 -13.09 -2.84
C ILE A 1143 -5.39 -13.86 -2.80
N ILE A 1144 -4.29 -13.23 -2.37
CA ILE A 1144 -2.97 -13.89 -2.28
C ILE A 1144 -2.98 -15.00 -1.24
N VAL A 1145 -3.58 -14.77 -0.07
CA VAL A 1145 -3.70 -15.78 0.99
C VAL A 1145 -4.52 -16.97 0.50
N LEU A 1146 -5.69 -16.73 -0.08
CA LEU A 1146 -6.57 -17.77 -0.62
C LEU A 1146 -5.90 -18.54 -1.76
N TRP A 1147 -5.20 -17.85 -2.66
CA TRP A 1147 -4.47 -18.48 -3.75
C TRP A 1147 -3.38 -19.41 -3.22
N ASN A 1148 -2.50 -18.92 -2.34
CA ASN A 1148 -1.43 -19.74 -1.77
C ASN A 1148 -1.98 -20.93 -0.97
N ALA A 1149 -3.09 -20.76 -0.23
CA ALA A 1149 -3.78 -21.84 0.44
C ALA A 1149 -4.35 -22.87 -0.56
N LEU A 1150 -5.00 -22.40 -1.63
CA LEU A 1150 -5.53 -23.23 -2.72
C LEU A 1150 -4.44 -24.12 -3.32
N VAL A 1151 -3.29 -23.55 -3.69
CA VAL A 1151 -2.20 -24.30 -4.32
C VAL A 1151 -1.69 -25.42 -3.41
N LEU A 1152 -1.50 -25.14 -2.12
CA LEU A 1152 -1.04 -26.14 -1.15
C LEU A 1152 -2.09 -27.24 -0.91
N HIS A 1153 -3.38 -26.87 -0.81
CA HIS A 1153 -4.47 -27.84 -0.65
C HIS A 1153 -4.69 -28.69 -1.90
N ALA A 1154 -4.57 -28.12 -3.09
CA ALA A 1154 -4.65 -28.85 -4.35
C ALA A 1154 -3.53 -29.89 -4.49
N ARG A 1155 -2.30 -29.54 -4.05
CA ARG A 1155 -1.18 -30.48 -4.01
C ARG A 1155 -1.40 -31.57 -2.98
N TRP A 1156 -1.84 -31.22 -1.77
CA TRP A 1156 -2.02 -32.19 -0.69
C TRP A 1156 -3.19 -33.14 -0.94
N GLY A 1157 -4.26 -32.65 -1.59
CA GLY A 1157 -5.40 -33.45 -2.03
C GLY A 1157 -5.11 -34.34 -3.26
N GLY A 1158 -3.92 -34.21 -3.87
CA GLY A 1158 -3.55 -34.97 -5.06
C GLY A 1158 -4.29 -34.56 -6.34
N LEU A 1159 -4.98 -33.40 -6.35
CA LEU A 1159 -5.64 -32.86 -7.54
C LEU A 1159 -4.59 -32.42 -8.58
N VAL A 1160 -3.50 -31.83 -8.10
CA VAL A 1160 -2.36 -31.43 -8.94
C VAL A 1160 -1.11 -32.21 -8.58
N LYS A 1161 -0.44 -32.72 -9.61
CA LYS A 1161 0.90 -33.30 -9.51
C LYS A 1161 1.95 -32.23 -9.79
N ASP A 1162 3.18 -32.64 -10.09
CA ASP A 1162 4.33 -31.74 -10.24
C ASP A 1162 4.06 -30.62 -11.27
N ARG A 1163 3.59 -30.98 -12.47
CA ARG A 1163 3.22 -30.01 -13.51
C ARG A 1163 2.15 -29.02 -13.06
N GLY A 1164 1.07 -29.51 -12.44
CA GLY A 1164 -0.02 -28.63 -11.99
C GLY A 1164 0.42 -27.69 -10.87
N LEU A 1165 1.34 -28.12 -10.00
CA LEU A 1165 1.93 -27.24 -8.99
C LEU A 1165 2.74 -26.10 -9.64
N ALA A 1166 3.53 -26.40 -10.67
CA ALA A 1166 4.28 -25.38 -11.40
C ALA A 1166 3.35 -24.37 -12.10
N VAL A 1167 2.28 -24.85 -12.74
CA VAL A 1167 1.28 -23.99 -13.40
C VAL A 1167 0.57 -23.07 -12.39
N LEU A 1168 0.10 -23.61 -11.26
CA LEU A 1168 -0.56 -22.81 -10.24
C LEU A 1168 0.39 -21.82 -9.55
N ALA A 1169 1.69 -22.14 -9.45
CA ALA A 1169 2.70 -21.20 -8.96
C ALA A 1169 2.87 -20.01 -9.91
N VAL A 1170 2.90 -20.24 -11.24
CA VAL A 1170 2.96 -19.16 -12.25
C VAL A 1170 1.73 -18.26 -12.16
N ALA A 1171 0.54 -18.84 -12.05
CA ALA A 1171 -0.70 -18.07 -11.88
C ALA A 1171 -0.72 -17.27 -10.56
N GLY A 1172 0.06 -17.67 -9.55
CA GLY A 1172 0.27 -16.85 -8.34
C GLY A 1172 0.92 -15.50 -8.61
N ASN A 1173 1.74 -15.37 -9.67
CA ASN A 1173 2.29 -14.07 -10.09
C ASN A 1173 1.18 -13.10 -10.47
N ILE A 1174 0.12 -13.59 -11.13
CA ILE A 1174 -1.03 -12.77 -11.55
C ILE A 1174 -1.77 -12.25 -10.32
N ALA A 1175 -2.03 -13.12 -9.33
CA ALA A 1175 -2.69 -12.75 -8.08
C ALA A 1175 -1.92 -11.65 -7.32
N VAL A 1176 -0.58 -11.74 -7.28
CA VAL A 1176 0.25 -10.71 -6.63
C VAL A 1176 0.31 -9.44 -7.45
N SER A 1177 0.43 -9.50 -8.78
CA SER A 1177 0.44 -8.29 -9.63
C SER A 1177 -0.88 -7.54 -9.58
N TRP A 1178 -2.01 -8.25 -9.48
CA TRP A 1178 -3.32 -7.66 -9.23
C TRP A 1178 -3.37 -6.91 -7.89
N SER A 1179 -2.98 -7.57 -6.79
CA SER A 1179 -2.96 -6.96 -5.47
C SER A 1179 -1.98 -5.77 -5.35
N TRP A 1180 -0.83 -5.86 -6.01
CA TRP A 1180 0.21 -4.85 -5.93
C TRP A 1180 -0.04 -3.65 -6.85
N PHE A 1181 -0.28 -3.89 -8.14
CA PHE A 1181 -0.52 -2.84 -9.14
C PHE A 1181 -2.00 -2.63 -9.45
N GLY A 1182 -2.76 -3.70 -9.73
CA GLY A 1182 -4.14 -3.61 -10.20
C GLY A 1182 -5.07 -2.84 -9.26
N THR A 1183 -5.01 -3.11 -7.96
CA THR A 1183 -5.84 -2.42 -6.96
C THR A 1183 -5.53 -0.92 -6.85
N ASN A 1184 -4.27 -0.49 -7.11
CA ASN A 1184 -3.95 0.95 -7.14
C ASN A 1184 -4.55 1.65 -8.36
N GLN A 1185 -4.70 0.93 -9.47
CA GLN A 1185 -5.21 1.53 -10.72
C GLN A 1185 -6.72 1.76 -10.69
N LEU A 1186 -7.44 1.23 -9.69
CA LEU A 1186 -8.86 1.49 -9.54
C LEU A 1186 -9.15 2.92 -9.06
N GLY A 1187 -8.14 3.68 -8.60
CA GLY A 1187 -8.31 5.05 -8.09
C GLY A 1187 -9.09 5.16 -6.78
N VAL A 1188 -9.51 4.03 -6.22
CA VAL A 1188 -10.34 3.91 -5.01
C VAL A 1188 -9.56 3.20 -3.91
N GLY A 1189 -9.61 3.71 -2.67
CA GLY A 1189 -9.04 3.06 -1.50
C GLY A 1189 -8.37 4.02 -0.52
N LEU A 1190 -8.44 3.74 0.78
CA LEU A 1190 -7.67 4.46 1.82
C LEU A 1190 -6.15 4.25 1.70
N HIS A 1191 -5.73 3.41 0.75
CA HIS A 1191 -4.38 2.92 0.52
C HIS A 1191 -3.91 3.11 -0.93
N ALA A 1192 -4.65 3.88 -1.74
CA ALA A 1192 -4.24 4.23 -3.09
C ALA A 1192 -3.13 5.31 -3.02
N TYR A 1193 -1.97 5.04 -3.63
CA TYR A 1193 -0.81 5.95 -3.61
C TYR A 1193 -0.69 6.79 -4.90
N GLY A 1194 -1.82 7.10 -5.53
CA GLY A 1194 -1.90 7.85 -6.79
C GLY A 1194 -2.42 7.01 -7.97
N GLU A 1195 -3.18 7.67 -8.85
CA GLU A 1195 -3.55 7.15 -10.17
C GLU A 1195 -2.33 7.24 -11.08
N PHE A 1196 -1.93 6.13 -11.70
CA PHE A 1196 -0.81 6.14 -12.63
C PHE A 1196 -1.32 6.15 -14.07
N GLN A 1197 -0.59 6.86 -14.93
CA GLN A 1197 -0.87 6.99 -16.34
C GLN A 1197 -0.95 5.62 -17.06
N GLY A 1198 -1.55 5.60 -18.26
CA GLY A 1198 -1.88 4.38 -19.01
C GLY A 1198 -0.72 3.41 -19.33
N THR A 1199 0.54 3.79 -19.12
CA THR A 1199 1.72 2.95 -19.28
C THR A 1199 1.79 1.82 -18.24
N VAL A 1200 1.42 2.07 -16.98
CA VAL A 1200 1.43 1.06 -15.90
C VAL A 1200 0.35 0.01 -16.14
N ILE A 1201 -0.84 0.43 -16.57
CA ILE A 1201 -1.94 -0.47 -16.94
C ILE A 1201 -1.52 -1.37 -18.11
N ALA A 1202 -0.94 -0.79 -19.17
CA ALA A 1202 -0.45 -1.55 -20.32
C ALA A 1202 0.62 -2.57 -19.93
N ALA A 1203 1.55 -2.20 -19.05
CA ALA A 1203 2.57 -3.10 -18.53
C ALA A 1203 1.95 -4.25 -17.70
N LEU A 1204 0.96 -3.95 -16.84
CA LEU A 1204 0.23 -4.96 -16.07
C LEU A 1204 -0.52 -5.94 -16.98
N VAL A 1205 -1.28 -5.45 -17.96
CA VAL A 1205 -2.01 -6.28 -18.93
C VAL A 1205 -1.06 -7.16 -19.74
N THR A 1206 0.07 -6.59 -20.18
CA THR A 1206 1.11 -7.33 -20.91
C THR A 1206 1.70 -8.43 -20.04
N PHE A 1207 2.06 -8.12 -18.79
CA PHE A 1207 2.59 -9.09 -17.85
C PHE A 1207 1.59 -10.22 -17.59
N VAL A 1208 0.34 -9.90 -17.27
CA VAL A 1208 -0.72 -10.89 -17.04
C VAL A 1208 -0.92 -11.78 -18.28
N SER A 1209 -0.95 -11.19 -19.47
CA SER A 1209 -1.06 -11.93 -20.75
C SER A 1209 0.10 -12.91 -20.95
N ILE A 1210 1.35 -12.49 -20.67
CA ILE A 1210 2.54 -13.37 -20.73
C ILE A 1210 2.42 -14.52 -19.72
N GLN A 1211 2.02 -14.24 -18.47
CA GLN A 1211 1.84 -15.27 -17.45
C GLN A 1211 0.74 -16.28 -17.84
N LEU A 1212 -0.39 -15.80 -18.39
CA LEU A 1212 -1.48 -16.65 -18.90
C LEU A 1212 -1.02 -17.52 -20.07
N ALA A 1213 -0.23 -16.98 -21.00
CA ALA A 1213 0.35 -17.75 -22.10
C ALA A 1213 1.29 -18.86 -21.58
N ILE A 1214 2.11 -18.58 -20.56
CA ILE A 1214 2.97 -19.58 -19.92
C ILE A 1214 2.13 -20.65 -19.18
N VAL A 1215 1.07 -20.25 -18.48
CA VAL A 1215 0.11 -21.17 -17.85
C VAL A 1215 -0.51 -22.10 -18.89
N ALA A 1216 -0.98 -21.54 -20.02
CA ALA A 1216 -1.55 -22.31 -21.13
C ALA A 1216 -0.50 -23.29 -21.72
N ALA A 1217 0.73 -22.84 -21.93
CA ALA A 1217 1.83 -23.71 -22.37
C ALA A 1217 2.12 -24.85 -21.39
N GLY A 1218 2.09 -24.58 -20.09
CA GLY A 1218 2.23 -25.59 -19.03
C GLY A 1218 1.11 -26.64 -19.02
N CYS A 1219 -0.05 -26.31 -19.57
CA CYS A 1219 -1.20 -27.21 -19.70
C CYS A 1219 -1.16 -28.11 -20.95
N LEU A 1220 -0.23 -27.89 -21.89
CA LEU A 1220 -0.11 -28.69 -23.12
C LEU A 1220 0.03 -30.20 -22.85
N PRO A 1221 -0.41 -31.07 -23.78
CA PRO A 1221 -0.28 -32.51 -23.66
C PRO A 1221 1.17 -32.95 -23.43
N LYS A 1222 1.39 -34.00 -22.63
CA LYS A 1222 2.74 -34.49 -22.29
C LYS A 1222 3.58 -34.88 -23.52
N ALA A 1223 2.94 -35.25 -24.61
CA ALA A 1223 3.60 -35.56 -25.88
C ALA A 1223 4.33 -34.36 -26.50
N TRP A 1224 3.98 -33.13 -26.11
CA TRP A 1224 4.61 -31.89 -26.59
C TRP A 1224 5.81 -31.48 -25.74
N TRP A 1225 6.03 -32.14 -24.60
CA TRP A 1225 7.15 -31.87 -23.73
C TRP A 1225 8.39 -32.63 -24.24
N MET A 1226 9.42 -31.91 -24.67
CA MET A 1226 10.67 -32.52 -25.15
C MET A 1226 11.31 -33.43 -24.10
N SER A 1227 11.21 -33.07 -22.82
CA SER A 1227 11.65 -33.90 -21.68
C SER A 1227 10.97 -35.27 -21.57
N ASN A 1228 9.78 -35.45 -22.17
CA ASN A 1228 9.12 -36.75 -22.27
C ASN A 1228 9.46 -37.46 -23.58
N ARG A 1229 9.58 -36.74 -24.71
CA ARG A 1229 10.01 -37.33 -25.98
C ARG A 1229 11.41 -37.93 -25.88
N ALA A 1230 12.34 -37.24 -25.25
CA ALA A 1230 13.70 -37.74 -25.04
C ALA A 1230 13.72 -39.02 -24.18
N LYS A 1231 12.80 -39.17 -23.22
CA LYS A 1231 12.66 -40.42 -22.46
C LYS A 1231 12.06 -41.56 -23.27
N ALA A 1232 11.12 -41.26 -24.16
CA ALA A 1232 10.51 -42.25 -25.05
C ALA A 1232 11.45 -42.70 -26.19
N HIS A 1233 12.43 -41.90 -26.57
CA HIS A 1233 13.51 -42.29 -27.49
C HIS A 1233 14.65 -43.05 -26.81
N ALA A 1234 14.81 -42.91 -25.48
CA ALA A 1234 15.87 -43.55 -24.71
C ALA A 1234 15.44 -44.85 -24.01
N ALA A 1235 14.14 -45.15 -24.00
CA ALA A 1235 13.54 -46.39 -23.50
C ALA A 1235 13.06 -47.22 -24.71
#